data_AF-A0A926VBA6-F1
#
_entry.id   AF-A0A926VBA6-F1
#
_cell.length_a   1.000
_cell.length_b   1.000
_cell.length_c   1.000
_cell.angle_alpha   90.00
_cell.angle_beta   90.00
_cell.angle_gamma   90.00
#
_symmetry.space_group_name_H-M   'P 1'
#
loop_
_entity.id
_entity.type
_entity.pdbx_description
1 polymer ?
#
loop_
_entity_poly.entity_id
_entity_poly.type
_entity_poly.pdbx_seq_one_letter_code
_entity_poly.pdbx_strand_id
1 'polypeptide(L)'
;MRKNDFAARDEKGKVTFYVLLWKRKGITLELFDNYWKDVHGPVCARLPGQNQYWQFHLANNEGGLWPTVDGIEQNCPNEDQFNGIAELTFQTDADRQTWFKAAAILMDDEHNLFSKAIGYNTSYGNSKTYVDSIPAGDPNGDQGLLKFHVQVKKSDTASVEAFRQYMQNSFAPAVASSDAVLKFRMHLFEEVDNSRPDAAGVVHSESPEKQYQAAFEIAFSNSLEMEKFFASSEYATATKEMAKYVKGLYPFPQRTAYTFVYDGKMTLAGQRSSRVAELITKIGATNQLKEDVAFLMTGKLSAPNPQLNGKSGLGHYLQGVQHFGITVDDMAKAMEFYIDVLGGKVALLGNGFIGPVLQNNLFQKEQIEAIEKNVDPRSLGVPDLVDGSKESLDVRFISFGNTVLEVIHFRDAKLTPNAPNVFQKVPSCVGYANVPHISFHVKDDVNLNDFARILEEECQRRGLTEVVCNRVIHVKSHEERKKVALKYYANKFWNDPEYFIEGYSDSDFGDFHGWSLFYCKGPNGEQLEFNQVTRTAKQNFIRAQQEYNNAHGTNFIWPSSPFKEQAATSKSVGGTMSDLVRNLFIVGEPMNVDGFVTFFADDALYKFSNFPVVYGPKGIKEASATLVSKVKAVHHEIQAMWEVGDTVICEMQVEYIRYDGKVFKLPCCDTIRIKNGKIQEMWVYMDINPVFS
;
A
#
# COMPACT_ATOMS: atom_id res chain seq x y z
N MET A 1 20.77 1.22 -36.38
CA MET A 1 20.44 1.65 -35.00
C MET A 1 19.65 0.52 -34.38
N ARG A 2 20.05 -0.02 -33.22
CA ARG A 2 19.21 -1.00 -32.51
C ARG A 2 17.90 -0.30 -32.14
N LYS A 3 16.77 -0.87 -32.55
CA LYS A 3 15.45 -0.42 -32.10
C LYS A 3 15.38 -0.64 -30.58
N ASN A 4 14.76 0.30 -29.86
CA ASN A 4 14.47 0.10 -28.45
C ASN A 4 13.51 -1.09 -28.33
N ASP A 5 13.86 -2.07 -27.49
CA ASP A 5 13.03 -3.24 -27.25
C ASP A 5 12.34 -3.12 -25.89
N PHE A 6 11.02 -3.10 -25.92
CA PHE A 6 10.11 -2.96 -24.79
C PHE A 6 9.49 -4.30 -24.37
N ALA A 7 9.92 -5.43 -24.92
CA ALA A 7 9.36 -6.76 -24.63
C ALA A 7 9.31 -7.08 -23.11
N ALA A 8 10.30 -6.58 -22.36
CA ALA A 8 10.39 -6.74 -20.91
C ALA A 8 9.15 -6.26 -20.13
N ARG A 9 8.35 -5.32 -20.69
CA ARG A 9 7.15 -4.80 -20.04
C ARG A 9 6.06 -5.85 -19.82
N ASP A 10 6.06 -6.90 -20.63
CA ASP A 10 5.08 -7.98 -20.55
C ASP A 10 5.51 -9.12 -19.62
N GLU A 11 6.77 -9.13 -19.15
CA GLU A 11 7.34 -10.27 -18.40
C GLU A 11 6.67 -10.54 -17.05
N LYS A 12 6.00 -9.55 -16.46
CA LYS A 12 5.24 -9.73 -15.22
C LYS A 12 4.01 -10.63 -15.41
N GLY A 13 3.40 -10.65 -16.61
CA GLY A 13 2.28 -11.52 -16.93
C GLY A 13 2.77 -12.95 -17.15
N LYS A 14 2.74 -13.79 -16.12
CA LYS A 14 3.27 -15.16 -16.16
C LYS A 14 2.31 -16.19 -16.75
N VAL A 15 1.01 -15.97 -16.57
CA VAL A 15 -0.05 -16.81 -17.15
C VAL A 15 -1.07 -15.94 -17.88
N THR A 16 -1.70 -16.50 -18.90
CA THR A 16 -2.64 -15.79 -19.78
C THR A 16 -3.96 -16.54 -19.87
N PHE A 17 -5.06 -15.80 -19.93
CA PHE A 17 -6.36 -16.25 -20.38
C PHE A 17 -6.70 -15.51 -21.67
N TYR A 18 -6.78 -16.25 -22.77
CA TYR A 18 -6.89 -15.75 -24.14
C TYR A 18 -8.22 -16.22 -24.74
N VAL A 19 -9.13 -15.30 -25.02
CA VAL A 19 -10.51 -15.63 -25.38
C VAL A 19 -10.82 -15.18 -26.79
N LEU A 20 -11.18 -16.13 -27.66
CA LEU A 20 -11.70 -15.85 -29.00
C LEU A 20 -13.20 -15.53 -28.91
N LEU A 21 -13.63 -14.46 -29.57
CA LEU A 21 -14.98 -13.90 -29.40
C LEU A 21 -15.70 -13.74 -30.73
N TRP A 22 -16.88 -14.37 -30.84
CA TRP A 22 -17.77 -14.27 -31.98
C TRP A 22 -18.90 -13.31 -31.67
N LYS A 23 -19.10 -12.34 -32.55
CA LYS A 23 -20.20 -11.39 -32.44
C LYS A 23 -21.54 -12.12 -32.50
N ARG A 24 -22.45 -11.74 -31.60
CA ARG A 24 -23.85 -12.16 -31.60
C ARG A 24 -24.51 -11.96 -32.97
N LYS A 25 -25.33 -12.93 -33.38
CA LYS A 25 -26.16 -12.80 -34.58
C LYS A 25 -27.27 -11.76 -34.34
N GLY A 26 -27.53 -10.93 -35.34
CA GLY A 26 -28.59 -9.90 -35.29
C GLY A 26 -28.14 -8.51 -34.84
N ILE A 27 -26.88 -8.31 -34.46
CA ILE A 27 -26.30 -6.97 -34.19
C ILE A 27 -25.29 -6.56 -35.26
N THR A 28 -25.11 -5.25 -35.48
CA THR A 28 -24.08 -4.73 -36.40
C THR A 28 -22.69 -4.89 -35.80
N LEU A 29 -21.65 -4.88 -36.65
CA LEU A 29 -20.26 -4.92 -36.17
C LEU A 29 -19.91 -3.68 -35.34
N GLU A 30 -20.42 -2.51 -35.72
CA GLU A 30 -20.24 -1.28 -34.96
C GLU A 30 -20.85 -1.34 -33.56
N LEU A 31 -22.07 -1.88 -33.42
CA LEU A 31 -22.71 -2.04 -32.12
C LEU A 31 -21.93 -3.01 -31.23
N PHE A 32 -21.44 -4.12 -31.81
CA PHE A 32 -20.56 -5.04 -31.13
C PHE A 32 -19.28 -4.36 -30.64
N ASP A 33 -18.59 -3.64 -31.54
CA ASP A 33 -17.33 -2.99 -31.22
C ASP A 33 -17.51 -1.95 -30.09
N ASN A 34 -18.55 -1.11 -30.19
CA ASN A 34 -18.84 -0.07 -29.22
C ASN A 34 -19.31 -0.63 -27.88
N TYR A 35 -20.22 -1.60 -27.87
CA TYR A 35 -20.68 -2.21 -26.61
C TYR A 35 -19.53 -2.91 -25.89
N TRP A 36 -18.68 -3.62 -26.62
CA TRP A 36 -17.57 -4.35 -26.02
C TRP A 36 -16.55 -3.41 -25.38
N LYS A 37 -16.12 -2.36 -26.09
CA LYS A 37 -15.07 -1.44 -25.59
C LYS A 37 -15.59 -0.38 -24.62
N ASP A 38 -16.87 -0.02 -24.68
CA ASP A 38 -17.42 1.07 -23.87
C ASP A 38 -18.31 0.61 -22.70
N VAL A 39 -18.85 -0.62 -22.75
CA VAL A 39 -19.73 -1.15 -21.70
C VAL A 39 -19.13 -2.38 -21.03
N HIS A 40 -18.89 -3.45 -21.79
CA HIS A 40 -18.42 -4.73 -21.24
C HIS A 40 -16.98 -4.65 -20.70
N GLY A 41 -16.07 -4.01 -21.44
CA GLY A 41 -14.66 -3.87 -21.09
C GLY A 41 -14.42 -3.23 -19.72
N PRO A 42 -15.03 -2.06 -19.43
CA PRO A 42 -14.94 -1.44 -18.10
C PRO A 42 -15.44 -2.34 -16.95
N VAL A 43 -16.47 -3.16 -17.17
CA VAL A 43 -16.94 -4.12 -16.15
C VAL A 43 -15.86 -5.17 -15.88
N CYS A 44 -15.31 -5.78 -16.93
CA CYS A 44 -14.23 -6.76 -16.82
C CYS A 44 -12.99 -6.16 -16.14
N ALA A 45 -12.63 -4.91 -16.44
CA ALA A 45 -11.48 -4.21 -15.87
C ALA A 45 -11.54 -4.04 -14.33
N ARG A 46 -12.74 -4.05 -13.76
CA ARG A 46 -12.97 -3.91 -12.31
C ARG A 46 -12.78 -5.21 -11.54
N LEU A 47 -12.68 -6.34 -12.24
CA LEU A 47 -12.47 -7.64 -11.61
C LEU A 47 -11.03 -7.80 -11.08
N PRO A 48 -10.84 -8.44 -9.91
CA PRO A 48 -9.54 -8.56 -9.26
C PRO A 48 -8.56 -9.48 -10.00
N GLY A 49 -7.27 -9.31 -9.74
CA GLY A 49 -6.19 -10.25 -10.13
C GLY A 49 -5.51 -9.96 -11.48
N GLN A 50 -6.11 -9.16 -12.35
CA GLN A 50 -5.55 -8.87 -13.67
C GLN A 50 -4.24 -8.07 -13.58
N ASN A 51 -3.23 -8.47 -14.35
CA ASN A 51 -2.02 -7.69 -14.60
C ASN A 51 -2.16 -6.83 -15.86
N GLN A 52 -2.67 -7.41 -16.96
CA GLN A 52 -3.01 -6.69 -18.19
C GLN A 52 -4.34 -7.21 -18.73
N TYR A 53 -5.10 -6.34 -19.40
CA TYR A 53 -6.30 -6.70 -20.13
C TYR A 53 -6.41 -5.87 -21.42
N TRP A 54 -6.32 -6.56 -22.55
CA TRP A 54 -6.53 -6.01 -23.89
C TRP A 54 -7.76 -6.60 -24.57
N GLN A 55 -8.43 -5.76 -25.36
CA GLN A 55 -9.39 -6.17 -26.38
C GLN A 55 -8.79 -5.89 -27.74
N PHE A 56 -8.64 -6.91 -28.57
CA PHE A 56 -8.24 -6.78 -29.96
C PHE A 56 -9.45 -6.98 -30.86
N HIS A 57 -9.81 -5.96 -31.63
CA HIS A 57 -10.92 -6.02 -32.58
C HIS A 57 -10.36 -6.38 -33.95
N LEU A 58 -10.87 -7.44 -34.55
CA LEU A 58 -10.29 -8.04 -35.74
C LEU A 58 -11.18 -7.85 -36.97
N ALA A 59 -10.56 -7.90 -38.13
CA ALA A 59 -11.21 -8.15 -39.41
C ALA A 59 -11.17 -9.66 -39.71
N ASN A 60 -12.01 -10.10 -40.65
CA ASN A 60 -12.00 -11.48 -41.09
C ASN A 60 -10.66 -11.85 -41.75
N ASN A 61 -10.29 -13.12 -41.64
CA ASN A 61 -9.26 -13.71 -42.47
C ASN A 61 -9.82 -13.91 -43.89
N GLU A 62 -9.47 -13.01 -44.82
CA GLU A 62 -9.90 -13.07 -46.23
C GLU A 62 -8.92 -13.83 -47.13
N GLY A 63 -7.77 -14.25 -46.58
CA GLY A 63 -6.68 -14.86 -47.35
C GLY A 63 -5.89 -13.84 -48.19
N GLY A 64 -4.83 -14.32 -48.86
CA GLY A 64 -4.09 -13.55 -49.88
C GLY A 64 -3.09 -12.50 -49.37
N LEU A 65 -3.11 -12.13 -48.09
CA LEU A 65 -2.14 -11.19 -47.50
C LEU A 65 -0.85 -11.86 -47.00
N TRP A 66 -0.90 -13.15 -46.70
CA TRP A 66 0.25 -13.92 -46.23
C TRP A 66 0.74 -14.86 -47.33
N PRO A 67 2.07 -15.06 -47.49
CA PRO A 67 2.60 -16.00 -48.46
C PRO A 67 2.10 -17.42 -48.21
N THR A 68 1.76 -18.13 -49.28
CA THR A 68 1.41 -19.55 -49.20
C THR A 68 2.60 -20.36 -48.73
N VAL A 69 2.36 -21.22 -47.73
CA VAL A 69 3.33 -22.22 -47.27
C VAL A 69 2.78 -23.59 -47.63
N ASP A 70 3.55 -24.36 -48.39
CA ASP A 70 3.15 -25.69 -48.86
C ASP A 70 2.76 -26.60 -47.68
N GLY A 71 1.57 -27.19 -47.76
CA GLY A 71 1.04 -28.08 -46.72
C GLY A 71 0.41 -27.40 -45.50
N ILE A 72 0.25 -26.07 -45.51
CA ILE A 72 -0.37 -25.31 -44.41
C ILE A 72 -1.72 -24.72 -44.84
N GLU A 73 -2.77 -24.99 -44.06
CA GLU A 73 -4.07 -24.34 -44.22
C GLU A 73 -4.02 -22.89 -43.73
N GLN A 74 -4.36 -21.92 -44.59
CA GLN A 74 -4.27 -20.48 -44.24
C GLN A 74 -5.58 -19.70 -44.35
N ASN A 75 -6.61 -20.30 -44.92
CA ASN A 75 -7.92 -19.68 -45.07
C ASN A 75 -8.86 -20.24 -43.99
N CYS A 76 -9.37 -19.35 -43.14
CA CYS A 76 -10.31 -19.71 -42.09
C CYS A 76 -11.73 -19.86 -42.66
N PRO A 77 -12.42 -21.00 -42.44
CA PRO A 77 -13.81 -21.18 -42.86
C PRO A 77 -14.74 -20.09 -42.30
N ASN A 78 -15.78 -19.73 -43.07
CA ASN A 78 -16.69 -18.64 -42.70
C ASN A 78 -17.36 -18.85 -41.33
N GLU A 79 -17.71 -20.09 -40.96
CA GLU A 79 -18.28 -20.38 -39.63
C GLU A 79 -17.31 -20.20 -38.46
N ASP A 80 -16.00 -20.23 -38.73
CA ASP A 80 -14.94 -20.17 -37.71
C ASP A 80 -14.31 -18.76 -37.61
N GLN A 81 -14.76 -17.81 -38.44
CA GLN A 81 -14.37 -16.40 -38.36
C GLN A 81 -14.87 -15.76 -37.06
N PHE A 82 -13.96 -15.22 -36.25
CA PHE A 82 -14.27 -14.50 -35.02
C PHE A 82 -13.92 -13.01 -35.15
N ASN A 83 -14.50 -12.19 -34.27
CA ASN A 83 -14.47 -10.72 -34.41
C ASN A 83 -13.54 -10.04 -33.41
N GLY A 84 -13.12 -10.76 -32.37
CA GLY A 84 -12.22 -10.19 -31.38
C GLY A 84 -11.51 -11.20 -30.50
N ILE A 85 -10.50 -10.71 -29.79
CA ILE A 85 -9.76 -11.43 -28.76
C ILE A 85 -9.78 -10.61 -27.46
N ALA A 86 -10.20 -11.21 -26.36
CA ALA A 86 -9.87 -10.70 -25.02
C ALA A 86 -8.61 -11.40 -24.52
N GLU A 87 -7.55 -10.64 -24.25
CA GLU A 87 -6.33 -11.17 -23.66
C GLU A 87 -6.14 -10.60 -22.26
N LEU A 88 -6.14 -11.49 -21.27
CA LEU A 88 -5.91 -11.16 -19.88
C LEU A 88 -4.64 -11.86 -19.39
N THR A 89 -3.72 -11.10 -18.78
CA THR A 89 -2.52 -11.67 -18.14
C THR A 89 -2.61 -11.56 -16.63
N PHE A 90 -1.95 -12.48 -15.94
CA PHE A 90 -1.92 -12.55 -14.49
C PHE A 90 -0.48 -12.82 -14.04
N GLN A 91 -0.09 -12.27 -12.88
CA GLN A 91 1.25 -12.52 -12.35
C GLN A 91 1.39 -13.93 -11.79
N THR A 92 0.29 -14.49 -11.29
CA THR A 92 0.24 -15.85 -10.75
C THR A 92 -1.02 -16.60 -11.18
N ASP A 93 -0.98 -17.94 -11.07
CA ASP A 93 -2.18 -18.77 -11.21
C ASP A 93 -3.26 -18.43 -10.18
N ALA A 94 -2.87 -18.06 -8.95
CA ALA A 94 -3.80 -17.69 -7.90
C ALA A 94 -4.59 -16.42 -8.24
N ASP A 95 -3.94 -15.44 -8.88
CA ASP A 95 -4.60 -14.23 -9.37
C ASP A 95 -5.61 -14.56 -10.47
N ARG A 96 -5.25 -15.44 -11.41
CA ARG A 96 -6.16 -15.93 -12.45
C ARG A 96 -7.38 -16.65 -11.85
N GLN A 97 -7.16 -17.49 -10.83
CA GLN A 97 -8.27 -18.16 -10.13
C GLN A 97 -9.16 -17.19 -9.36
N THR A 98 -8.58 -16.13 -8.79
CA THR A 98 -9.33 -15.06 -8.14
C THR A 98 -10.21 -14.33 -9.14
N TRP A 99 -9.68 -14.05 -10.33
CA TRP A 99 -10.46 -13.48 -11.43
C TRP A 99 -11.58 -14.41 -11.89
N PHE A 100 -11.32 -15.69 -12.14
CA PHE A 100 -12.36 -16.64 -12.57
C PHE A 100 -13.52 -16.75 -11.57
N LYS A 101 -13.23 -16.71 -10.26
CA LYS A 101 -14.28 -16.69 -9.22
C LYS A 101 -15.15 -15.43 -9.28
N ALA A 102 -14.59 -14.30 -9.71
CA ALA A 102 -15.31 -13.03 -9.83
C ALA A 102 -15.98 -12.84 -11.20
N ALA A 103 -15.52 -13.56 -12.23
CA ALA A 103 -15.95 -13.39 -13.62
C ALA A 103 -17.40 -13.83 -13.91
N ALA A 104 -18.07 -14.50 -12.97
CA ALA A 104 -19.47 -14.91 -13.13
C ALA A 104 -20.40 -13.74 -13.51
N ILE A 105 -20.12 -12.52 -13.02
CA ILE A 105 -20.90 -11.32 -13.37
C ILE A 105 -20.82 -10.97 -14.87
N LEU A 106 -19.76 -11.35 -15.56
CA LEU A 106 -19.60 -11.09 -17.00
C LEU A 106 -20.50 -11.99 -17.83
N MET A 107 -20.80 -13.20 -17.35
CA MET A 107 -21.60 -14.18 -18.09
C MET A 107 -23.00 -13.64 -18.40
N ASP A 108 -23.57 -12.86 -17.48
CA ASP A 108 -24.86 -12.19 -17.67
C ASP A 108 -24.80 -11.06 -18.70
N ASP A 109 -23.62 -10.48 -18.98
CA ASP A 109 -23.47 -9.44 -19.99
C ASP A 109 -23.01 -9.99 -21.35
N GLU A 110 -22.27 -11.11 -21.36
CA GLU A 110 -21.72 -11.74 -22.57
C GLU A 110 -22.81 -12.04 -23.62
N HIS A 111 -24.00 -12.48 -23.19
CA HIS A 111 -25.10 -12.78 -24.11
C HIS A 111 -25.61 -11.56 -24.88
N ASN A 112 -25.30 -10.33 -24.45
CA ASN A 112 -25.67 -9.11 -25.16
C ASN A 112 -24.89 -8.94 -26.47
N LEU A 113 -23.65 -9.43 -26.53
CA LEU A 113 -22.71 -9.15 -27.61
C LEU A 113 -22.04 -10.38 -28.25
N PHE A 114 -22.00 -11.53 -27.57
CA PHE A 114 -21.35 -12.73 -28.07
C PHE A 114 -22.35 -13.83 -28.42
N SER A 115 -22.01 -14.65 -29.43
CA SER A 115 -22.66 -15.96 -29.63
C SER A 115 -21.77 -17.13 -29.22
N LYS A 116 -20.46 -16.89 -29.12
CA LYS A 116 -19.45 -17.89 -28.75
C LYS A 116 -18.24 -17.18 -28.15
N ALA A 117 -17.68 -17.73 -27.09
CA ALA A 117 -16.51 -17.22 -26.39
C ALA A 117 -15.61 -18.39 -25.97
N ILE A 118 -14.51 -18.65 -26.67
CA ILE A 118 -13.64 -19.81 -26.41
C ILE A 118 -12.37 -19.36 -25.70
N GLY A 119 -12.23 -19.78 -24.44
CA GLY A 119 -11.11 -19.41 -23.58
C GLY A 119 -9.98 -20.43 -23.59
N TYR A 120 -8.78 -19.97 -23.89
CA TYR A 120 -7.53 -20.72 -23.83
C TYR A 120 -6.67 -20.23 -22.66
N ASN A 121 -6.13 -21.16 -21.89
CA ASN A 121 -5.19 -20.87 -20.81
C ASN A 121 -3.76 -21.12 -21.26
N THR A 122 -2.80 -20.39 -20.70
CA THR A 122 -1.38 -20.74 -20.77
C THR A 122 -0.85 -21.11 -19.39
N SER A 123 0.09 -22.04 -19.32
CA SER A 123 0.95 -22.24 -18.14
C SER A 123 2.09 -21.24 -18.08
N TYR A 124 2.80 -21.20 -16.95
CA TYR A 124 4.01 -20.40 -16.79
C TYR A 124 5.02 -20.64 -17.92
N GLY A 125 5.51 -19.57 -18.54
CA GLY A 125 6.51 -19.62 -19.61
C GLY A 125 5.97 -19.91 -21.01
N ASN A 126 4.68 -20.25 -21.14
CA ASN A 126 4.04 -20.50 -22.44
C ASN A 126 3.50 -19.25 -23.13
N SER A 127 3.58 -18.08 -22.49
CA SER A 127 3.22 -16.78 -23.06
C SER A 127 4.47 -15.88 -23.01
N LYS A 128 4.92 -15.38 -24.16
CA LYS A 128 6.16 -14.61 -24.26
C LYS A 128 6.15 -13.58 -25.39
N THR A 129 6.52 -12.34 -25.06
CA THR A 129 6.90 -11.31 -26.03
C THR A 129 8.39 -11.47 -26.35
N TYR A 130 8.74 -11.69 -27.62
CA TYR A 130 10.13 -11.91 -28.07
C TYR A 130 10.81 -10.62 -28.51
N VAL A 131 10.04 -9.71 -29.11
CA VAL A 131 10.49 -8.38 -29.52
C VAL A 131 9.29 -7.44 -29.46
N ASP A 132 9.49 -6.21 -29.00
CA ASP A 132 8.47 -5.16 -29.05
C ASP A 132 9.11 -3.77 -29.18
N SER A 133 9.12 -3.22 -30.38
CA SER A 133 9.61 -1.87 -30.67
C SER A 133 8.51 -0.80 -30.63
N ILE A 134 7.30 -1.14 -30.16
CA ILE A 134 6.16 -0.20 -30.10
C ILE A 134 6.18 0.55 -28.76
N PRO A 135 6.41 1.88 -28.74
CA PRO A 135 6.62 2.62 -27.50
C PRO A 135 5.45 2.53 -26.51
N ALA A 136 4.21 2.67 -26.98
CA ALA A 136 3.01 2.59 -26.15
C ALA A 136 2.45 1.16 -26.11
N GLY A 137 2.31 0.61 -24.91
CA GLY A 137 1.83 -0.77 -24.67
C GLY A 137 0.35 -0.88 -24.32
N ASP A 138 -0.29 0.26 -24.12
CA ASP A 138 -1.66 0.43 -23.66
C ASP A 138 -2.53 1.17 -24.69
N PRO A 139 -2.65 0.68 -25.94
CA PRO A 139 -3.45 1.35 -26.97
C PRO A 139 -4.90 1.56 -26.54
N ASN A 140 -5.48 2.66 -27.02
CA ASN A 140 -6.91 2.98 -26.94
C ASN A 140 -7.43 3.45 -28.31
N GLY A 141 -7.38 2.55 -29.30
CA GLY A 141 -7.81 2.82 -30.68
C GLY A 141 -6.86 2.26 -31.73
N ASP A 142 -6.85 2.92 -32.90
CA ASP A 142 -5.93 2.65 -33.99
C ASP A 142 -4.54 3.25 -33.69
N GLN A 143 -3.48 2.48 -33.95
CA GLN A 143 -2.09 2.89 -33.76
C GLN A 143 -1.40 3.24 -35.10
N GLY A 144 -2.07 3.11 -36.24
CA GLY A 144 -1.49 3.31 -37.56
C GLY A 144 -0.42 2.26 -37.93
N LEU A 145 -0.51 1.07 -37.33
CA LEU A 145 0.42 -0.05 -37.53
C LEU A 145 -0.31 -1.23 -38.16
N LEU A 146 0.40 -2.01 -38.97
CA LEU A 146 -0.15 -3.23 -39.53
C LEU A 146 0.05 -4.37 -38.53
N LYS A 147 -1.03 -4.86 -37.92
CA LYS A 147 -1.00 -5.90 -36.88
C LYS A 147 -1.87 -7.09 -37.27
N PHE A 148 -1.40 -8.29 -36.95
CA PHE A 148 -2.14 -9.53 -37.13
C PHE A 148 -2.11 -10.35 -35.85
N HIS A 149 -3.23 -11.00 -35.56
CA HIS A 149 -3.32 -12.09 -34.57
C HIS A 149 -3.48 -13.39 -35.34
N VAL A 150 -2.55 -14.32 -35.16
CA VAL A 150 -2.45 -15.52 -35.98
C VAL A 150 -2.70 -16.74 -35.13
N GLN A 151 -3.75 -17.50 -35.48
CA GLN A 151 -4.09 -18.74 -34.80
C GLN A 151 -3.38 -19.92 -35.44
N VAL A 152 -2.83 -20.83 -34.64
CA VAL A 152 -2.01 -21.95 -35.13
C VAL A 152 -2.60 -23.27 -34.67
N LYS A 153 -2.83 -24.16 -35.64
CA LYS A 153 -3.19 -25.57 -35.40
C LYS A 153 -1.96 -26.46 -35.58
N LYS A 154 -1.72 -27.31 -34.59
CA LYS A 154 -0.66 -28.31 -34.62
C LYS A 154 -0.99 -29.39 -35.66
N SER A 155 0.05 -29.93 -36.29
CA SER A 155 -0.06 -31.15 -37.10
C SER A 155 -0.58 -32.34 -36.28
N ASP A 156 -1.44 -33.14 -36.91
CA ASP A 156 -1.99 -34.37 -36.31
C ASP A 156 -0.88 -35.41 -36.05
N THR A 157 0.24 -35.33 -36.79
CA THR A 157 1.38 -36.25 -36.66
C THR A 157 2.45 -35.81 -35.67
N ALA A 158 2.40 -34.55 -35.19
CA ALA A 158 3.37 -34.02 -34.24
C ALA A 158 2.89 -34.18 -32.79
N SER A 159 3.79 -34.50 -31.85
CA SER A 159 3.46 -34.39 -30.42
C SER A 159 3.33 -32.92 -29.98
N VAL A 160 2.64 -32.67 -28.87
CA VAL A 160 2.51 -31.32 -28.30
C VAL A 160 3.87 -30.74 -27.95
N GLU A 161 4.76 -31.55 -27.39
CA GLU A 161 6.11 -31.16 -27.00
C GLU A 161 6.95 -30.79 -28.22
N ALA A 162 6.93 -31.62 -29.27
CA ALA A 162 7.68 -31.37 -30.49
C ALA A 162 7.21 -30.09 -31.20
N PHE A 163 5.89 -29.84 -31.22
CA PHE A 163 5.30 -28.61 -31.70
C PHE A 163 5.74 -27.39 -30.87
N ARG A 164 5.63 -27.46 -29.55
CA ARG A 164 6.04 -26.36 -28.65
C ARG A 164 7.54 -26.05 -28.81
N GLN A 165 8.39 -27.06 -28.90
CA GLN A 165 9.82 -26.90 -29.16
C GLN A 165 10.09 -26.24 -30.51
N TYR A 166 9.40 -26.66 -31.57
CA TYR A 166 9.52 -26.00 -32.89
C TYR A 166 9.14 -24.52 -32.81
N MET A 167 7.99 -24.21 -32.21
CA MET A 167 7.50 -22.84 -32.10
C MET A 167 8.45 -21.95 -31.29
N GLN A 168 9.00 -22.46 -30.18
CA GLN A 168 9.89 -21.70 -29.27
C GLN A 168 11.33 -21.58 -29.78
N ASN A 169 11.89 -22.64 -30.36
CA ASN A 169 13.33 -22.73 -30.64
C ASN A 169 13.67 -22.44 -32.10
N SER A 170 12.71 -22.58 -33.02
CA SER A 170 12.93 -22.37 -34.45
C SER A 170 12.09 -21.21 -34.99
N PHE A 171 10.77 -21.27 -34.84
CA PHE A 171 9.86 -20.28 -35.44
C PHE A 171 10.02 -18.90 -34.79
N ALA A 172 9.75 -18.77 -33.49
CA ALA A 172 9.77 -17.48 -32.81
C ALA A 172 11.12 -16.75 -32.88
N PRO A 173 12.29 -17.40 -32.67
CA PRO A 173 13.59 -16.73 -32.78
C PRO A 173 13.89 -16.26 -34.20
N ALA A 174 13.53 -17.04 -35.23
CA ALA A 174 13.72 -16.63 -36.62
C ALA A 174 12.86 -15.39 -36.94
N VAL A 175 11.58 -15.38 -36.56
CA VAL A 175 10.70 -14.21 -36.76
C VAL A 175 11.20 -12.98 -36.01
N ALA A 176 11.53 -13.12 -34.72
CA ALA A 176 11.96 -12.02 -33.86
C ALA A 176 13.34 -11.43 -34.24
N SER A 177 14.14 -12.16 -35.01
CA SER A 177 15.44 -11.68 -35.49
C SER A 177 15.34 -10.70 -36.66
N SER A 178 14.18 -10.58 -37.30
CA SER A 178 13.98 -9.69 -38.43
C SER A 178 13.77 -8.24 -37.99
N ASP A 179 14.58 -7.32 -38.50
CA ASP A 179 14.42 -5.88 -38.28
C ASP A 179 13.08 -5.32 -38.81
N ALA A 180 12.41 -6.01 -39.73
CA ALA A 180 11.12 -5.59 -40.27
C ALA A 180 9.96 -5.79 -39.27
N VAL A 181 10.10 -6.73 -38.33
CA VAL A 181 9.09 -7.04 -37.31
C VAL A 181 9.20 -6.06 -36.16
N LEU A 182 8.12 -5.32 -35.88
CA LEU A 182 8.07 -4.40 -34.74
C LEU A 182 7.70 -5.12 -33.45
N LYS A 183 6.76 -6.06 -33.49
CA LYS A 183 6.33 -6.82 -32.32
C LYS A 183 6.12 -8.27 -32.71
N PHE A 184 6.57 -9.19 -31.86
CA PHE A 184 6.21 -10.60 -31.93
C PHE A 184 5.96 -11.13 -30.52
N ARG A 185 4.72 -11.52 -30.25
CA ARG A 185 4.29 -12.13 -28.99
C ARG A 185 3.58 -13.43 -29.27
N MET A 186 3.95 -14.50 -28.57
CA MET A 186 3.44 -15.85 -28.82
C MET A 186 2.88 -16.47 -27.54
N HIS A 187 1.78 -17.21 -27.72
CA HIS A 187 1.07 -17.96 -26.71
C HIS A 187 0.98 -19.43 -27.14
N LEU A 188 1.40 -20.33 -26.26
CA LEU A 188 1.22 -21.78 -26.42
C LEU A 188 0.11 -22.20 -25.46
N PHE A 189 -0.98 -22.71 -26.01
CA PHE A 189 -2.17 -22.98 -25.24
C PHE A 189 -2.09 -24.34 -24.55
N GLU A 190 -2.70 -24.41 -23.37
CA GLU A 190 -3.17 -25.66 -22.77
C GLU A 190 -4.47 -26.09 -23.45
N GLU A 191 -4.90 -27.33 -23.18
CA GLU A 191 -6.18 -27.84 -23.66
C GLU A 191 -7.35 -26.97 -23.16
N VAL A 192 -8.37 -26.80 -24.00
CA VAL A 192 -9.56 -26.01 -23.64
C VAL A 192 -10.33 -26.70 -22.52
N ASP A 193 -10.63 -25.92 -21.48
CA ASP A 193 -11.50 -26.35 -20.39
C ASP A 193 -12.97 -26.31 -20.82
N ASN A 194 -13.45 -27.45 -21.35
CA ASN A 194 -14.84 -27.63 -21.79
C ASN A 194 -15.83 -27.88 -20.63
N SER A 195 -15.41 -27.77 -19.35
CA SER A 195 -16.31 -27.98 -18.21
C SER A 195 -17.22 -26.79 -17.91
N ARG A 196 -16.99 -25.64 -18.55
CA ARG A 196 -17.76 -24.42 -18.34
C ARG A 196 -19.15 -24.54 -18.96
N PRO A 197 -20.23 -24.26 -18.19
CA PRO A 197 -21.58 -24.28 -18.75
C PRO A 197 -21.77 -23.12 -19.74
N ASP A 198 -22.60 -23.34 -20.74
CA ASP A 198 -23.04 -22.28 -21.63
C ASP A 198 -23.82 -21.22 -20.84
N ALA A 199 -23.58 -19.95 -21.16
CA ALA A 199 -24.27 -18.82 -20.53
C ALA A 199 -25.31 -18.26 -21.49
N ALA A 200 -26.61 -18.43 -21.19
CA ALA A 200 -27.71 -17.73 -21.87
C ALA A 200 -27.58 -17.57 -23.41
N GLY A 201 -27.15 -18.62 -24.13
CA GLY A 201 -26.98 -18.60 -25.59
C GLY A 201 -25.57 -18.26 -26.10
N VAL A 202 -24.58 -18.18 -25.22
CA VAL A 202 -23.15 -18.08 -25.52
C VAL A 202 -22.48 -19.44 -25.34
N VAL A 203 -21.86 -19.95 -26.40
CA VAL A 203 -21.14 -21.23 -26.39
C VAL A 203 -19.74 -21.04 -25.78
N HIS A 204 -19.40 -21.85 -24.78
CA HIS A 204 -18.08 -21.82 -24.10
C HIS A 204 -17.19 -23.04 -24.35
N SER A 205 -17.69 -24.01 -25.10
CA SER A 205 -16.96 -25.24 -25.44
C SER A 205 -16.53 -25.28 -26.91
N GLU A 206 -15.44 -25.98 -27.19
CA GLU A 206 -14.92 -26.16 -28.54
C GLU A 206 -14.47 -27.61 -28.77
N SER A 207 -14.85 -28.17 -29.92
CA SER A 207 -14.46 -29.54 -30.28
C SER A 207 -12.96 -29.62 -30.60
N PRO A 208 -12.28 -30.74 -30.27
CA PRO A 208 -10.82 -30.85 -30.38
C PRO A 208 -10.25 -30.45 -31.76
N GLU A 209 -10.90 -30.85 -32.85
CA GLU A 209 -10.53 -30.53 -34.23
C GLU A 209 -10.62 -29.02 -34.58
N LYS A 210 -11.40 -28.26 -33.82
CA LYS A 210 -11.52 -26.81 -33.96
C LYS A 210 -10.57 -26.03 -33.05
N GLN A 211 -10.02 -26.67 -32.01
CA GLN A 211 -9.13 -26.00 -31.07
C GLN A 211 -7.78 -25.60 -31.69
N TYR A 212 -7.28 -24.44 -31.30
CA TYR A 212 -5.92 -23.98 -31.62
C TYR A 212 -4.94 -24.39 -30.53
N GLN A 213 -3.68 -24.63 -30.89
CA GLN A 213 -2.62 -25.00 -29.94
C GLN A 213 -1.64 -23.86 -29.67
N ALA A 214 -1.65 -22.82 -30.51
CA ALA A 214 -0.93 -21.59 -30.25
C ALA A 214 -1.60 -20.39 -30.93
N ALA A 215 -1.22 -19.19 -30.50
CA ALA A 215 -1.50 -17.94 -31.20
C ALA A 215 -0.28 -17.01 -31.13
N PHE A 216 -0.18 -16.06 -32.04
CA PHE A 216 0.79 -14.97 -31.92
C PHE A 216 0.30 -13.64 -32.47
N GLU A 217 0.68 -12.54 -31.82
CA GLU A 217 0.59 -11.17 -32.33
C GLU A 217 1.86 -10.86 -33.11
N ILE A 218 1.73 -10.35 -34.34
CA ILE A 218 2.84 -9.82 -35.14
C ILE A 218 2.50 -8.43 -35.68
N ALA A 219 3.47 -7.51 -35.63
CA ALA A 219 3.28 -6.12 -36.05
C ALA A 219 4.38 -5.64 -37.00
N PHE A 220 3.99 -4.82 -37.97
CA PHE A 220 4.87 -4.14 -38.94
C PHE A 220 4.55 -2.64 -38.98
N SER A 221 5.54 -1.83 -39.35
CA SER A 221 5.33 -0.37 -39.46
C SER A 221 4.43 0.02 -40.63
N ASN A 222 4.44 -0.78 -41.71
CA ASN A 222 3.64 -0.61 -42.92
C ASN A 222 3.72 -1.89 -43.78
N SER A 223 2.98 -1.94 -44.88
CA SER A 223 2.96 -3.08 -45.81
C SER A 223 4.31 -3.37 -46.46
N LEU A 224 5.16 -2.36 -46.70
CA LEU A 224 6.48 -2.57 -47.29
C LEU A 224 7.40 -3.35 -46.33
N GLU A 225 7.39 -3.03 -45.04
CA GLU A 225 8.16 -3.80 -44.05
C GLU A 225 7.61 -5.23 -43.90
N MET A 226 6.29 -5.42 -43.98
CA MET A 226 5.69 -6.75 -43.99
C MET A 226 6.19 -7.60 -45.18
N GLU A 227 6.16 -7.04 -46.40
CA GLU A 227 6.65 -7.74 -47.59
C GLU A 227 8.16 -8.01 -47.52
N LYS A 228 8.95 -7.08 -46.97
CA LYS A 228 10.39 -7.31 -46.71
C LYS A 228 10.60 -8.48 -45.76
N PHE A 229 9.80 -8.60 -44.71
CA PHE A 229 9.86 -9.75 -43.82
C PHE A 229 9.53 -11.04 -44.56
N PHE A 230 8.45 -11.08 -45.35
CA PHE A 230 8.10 -12.28 -46.12
C PHE A 230 9.15 -12.69 -47.16
N ALA A 231 9.85 -11.74 -47.76
CA ALA A 231 10.95 -12.00 -48.69
C ALA A 231 12.31 -12.31 -48.00
N SER A 232 12.36 -12.30 -46.67
CA SER A 232 13.62 -12.42 -45.91
C SER A 232 14.08 -13.86 -45.69
N SER A 233 15.37 -14.01 -45.38
CA SER A 233 15.95 -15.29 -44.93
C SER A 233 15.36 -15.78 -43.61
N GLU A 234 14.93 -14.86 -42.76
CA GLU A 234 14.35 -15.07 -41.45
C GLU A 234 12.98 -15.75 -41.60
N TYR A 235 12.12 -15.25 -42.50
CA TYR A 235 10.85 -15.89 -42.81
C TYR A 235 11.04 -17.27 -43.46
N ALA A 236 11.96 -17.38 -44.44
CA ALA A 236 12.28 -18.67 -45.05
C ALA A 236 12.79 -19.70 -44.02
N THR A 237 13.57 -19.26 -43.02
CA THR A 237 14.01 -20.11 -41.91
C THR A 237 12.86 -20.50 -41.01
N ALA A 238 11.98 -19.55 -40.69
CA ALA A 238 10.80 -19.77 -39.85
C ALA A 238 9.80 -20.75 -40.50
N THR A 239 9.69 -20.79 -41.83
CA THR A 239 8.70 -21.64 -42.52
C THR A 239 9.26 -22.97 -43.04
N LYS A 240 10.59 -23.14 -43.09
CA LYS A 240 11.26 -24.30 -43.73
C LYS A 240 10.70 -25.68 -43.35
N GLU A 241 10.48 -25.92 -42.05
CA GLU A 241 10.02 -27.21 -41.53
C GLU A 241 8.60 -27.13 -40.95
N MET A 242 7.87 -26.05 -41.27
CA MET A 242 6.59 -25.72 -40.62
C MET A 242 5.56 -26.83 -40.80
N ALA A 243 5.41 -27.39 -42.00
CA ALA A 243 4.43 -28.44 -42.31
C ALA A 243 4.61 -29.74 -41.51
N LYS A 244 5.79 -29.96 -40.90
CA LYS A 244 6.02 -31.10 -40.01
C LYS A 244 5.29 -30.93 -38.67
N TYR A 245 5.11 -29.70 -38.21
CA TYR A 245 4.64 -29.39 -36.85
C TYR A 245 3.31 -28.63 -36.83
N VAL A 246 3.00 -27.90 -37.89
CA VAL A 246 1.82 -27.04 -38.04
C VAL A 246 0.97 -27.58 -39.18
N LYS A 247 -0.34 -27.62 -38.98
CA LYS A 247 -1.34 -27.96 -40.00
C LYS A 247 -2.04 -26.72 -40.55
N GLY A 248 -2.28 -25.73 -39.70
CA GLY A 248 -3.00 -24.52 -40.08
C GLY A 248 -2.44 -23.28 -39.39
N LEU A 249 -2.46 -22.17 -40.11
CA LEU A 249 -1.96 -20.88 -39.68
C LEU A 249 -2.89 -19.78 -40.24
N TYR A 250 -3.71 -19.20 -39.38
CA TYR A 250 -4.84 -18.35 -39.79
C TYR A 250 -4.63 -16.91 -39.31
N PRO A 251 -4.17 -15.99 -40.19
CA PRO A 251 -3.91 -14.60 -39.81
C PRO A 251 -5.18 -13.74 -39.83
N PHE A 252 -5.48 -13.07 -38.72
CA PHE A 252 -6.59 -12.11 -38.60
C PHE A 252 -6.05 -10.69 -38.48
N PRO A 253 -6.36 -9.78 -39.41
CA PRO A 253 -5.93 -8.39 -39.31
C PRO A 253 -6.56 -7.68 -38.11
N GLN A 254 -5.77 -6.96 -37.33
CA GLN A 254 -6.28 -6.13 -36.24
C GLN A 254 -6.79 -4.79 -36.79
N ARG A 255 -8.03 -4.44 -36.47
CA ARG A 255 -8.63 -3.12 -36.76
C ARG A 255 -8.25 -2.10 -35.70
N THR A 256 -8.50 -2.41 -34.43
CA THR A 256 -8.21 -1.53 -33.28
C THR A 256 -7.87 -2.35 -32.04
N ALA A 257 -7.22 -1.73 -31.05
CA ALA A 257 -6.94 -2.35 -29.76
C ALA A 257 -7.26 -1.39 -28.61
N TYR A 258 -7.80 -1.94 -27.52
CA TYR A 258 -8.18 -1.18 -26.33
C TYR A 258 -7.64 -1.86 -25.08
N THR A 259 -6.97 -1.10 -24.23
CA THR A 259 -6.34 -1.59 -23.01
C THR A 259 -7.09 -1.06 -21.81
N PHE A 260 -7.56 -1.96 -20.94
CA PHE A 260 -8.39 -1.61 -19.79
C PHE A 260 -7.66 -1.80 -18.46
N VAL A 261 -6.72 -2.76 -18.40
CA VAL A 261 -5.81 -2.96 -17.28
C VAL A 261 -4.39 -3.02 -17.83
N TYR A 262 -3.46 -2.35 -17.18
CA TYR A 262 -2.05 -2.36 -17.53
C TYR A 262 -1.19 -2.22 -16.26
N ASP A 263 -0.18 -3.09 -16.12
CA ASP A 263 0.67 -3.17 -14.91
C ASP A 263 -0.12 -3.23 -13.60
N GLY A 264 -1.18 -4.04 -13.58
CA GLY A 264 -2.05 -4.24 -12.42
C GLY A 264 -2.98 -3.06 -12.09
N LYS A 265 -3.05 -2.04 -12.95
CA LYS A 265 -3.86 -0.83 -12.73
C LYS A 265 -4.86 -0.64 -13.86
N MET A 266 -6.08 -0.19 -13.54
CA MET A 266 -7.04 0.20 -14.56
C MET A 266 -6.53 1.43 -15.33
N THR A 267 -6.51 1.33 -16.66
CA THR A 267 -6.27 2.48 -17.53
C THR A 267 -7.44 3.47 -17.45
N LEU A 268 -7.32 4.63 -18.08
CA LEU A 268 -8.45 5.57 -18.19
C LEU A 268 -9.68 4.92 -18.89
N ALA A 269 -9.44 4.03 -19.86
CA ALA A 269 -10.49 3.26 -20.52
C ALA A 269 -11.13 2.25 -19.56
N GLY A 270 -10.33 1.55 -18.74
CA GLY A 270 -10.81 0.68 -17.65
C GLY A 270 -11.72 1.40 -16.67
N GLN A 271 -11.36 2.63 -16.29
CA GLN A 271 -12.13 3.40 -15.32
C GLN A 271 -13.49 3.88 -15.83
N ARG A 272 -13.66 4.14 -17.14
CA ARG A 272 -14.84 4.88 -17.65
C ARG A 272 -15.43 4.33 -18.95
N SER A 273 -14.58 4.08 -19.93
CA SER A 273 -14.82 3.48 -21.26
C SER A 273 -13.73 3.94 -22.22
N SER A 274 -13.52 3.21 -23.31
CA SER A 274 -12.57 3.61 -24.36
C SER A 274 -12.89 4.99 -24.93
N ARG A 275 -14.17 5.26 -25.25
CA ARG A 275 -14.62 6.52 -25.85
C ARG A 275 -14.45 7.70 -24.89
N VAL A 276 -14.75 7.53 -23.61
CA VAL A 276 -14.54 8.60 -22.61
C VAL A 276 -13.05 8.89 -22.44
N ALA A 277 -12.21 7.85 -22.40
CA ALA A 277 -10.76 8.02 -22.33
C ALA A 277 -10.21 8.77 -23.55
N GLU A 278 -10.69 8.46 -24.76
CA GLU A 278 -10.33 9.18 -25.99
C GLU A 278 -10.70 10.67 -25.90
N LEU A 279 -11.92 11.00 -25.45
CA LEU A 279 -12.37 12.39 -25.32
C LEU A 279 -11.52 13.19 -24.34
N ILE A 280 -11.18 12.60 -23.18
CA ILE A 280 -10.34 13.24 -22.15
C ILE A 280 -8.95 13.54 -22.72
N THR A 281 -8.32 12.56 -23.37
CA THR A 281 -6.99 12.70 -23.97
C THR A 281 -7.00 13.73 -25.09
N LYS A 282 -8.00 13.69 -25.96
CA LYS A 282 -8.08 14.57 -27.14
C LYS A 282 -8.23 16.06 -26.78
N ILE A 283 -8.98 16.37 -25.72
CA ILE A 283 -9.18 17.76 -25.27
C ILE A 283 -8.15 18.19 -24.20
N GLY A 284 -7.40 17.25 -23.62
CA GLY A 284 -6.46 17.52 -22.53
C GLY A 284 -7.14 17.82 -21.19
N ALA A 285 -8.24 17.14 -20.85
CA ALA A 285 -9.02 17.41 -19.64
C ALA A 285 -8.34 16.90 -18.35
N THR A 286 -7.28 17.56 -17.90
CA THR A 286 -6.50 17.15 -16.72
C THR A 286 -7.31 17.08 -15.42
N ASN A 287 -8.37 17.88 -15.29
CA ASN A 287 -9.29 17.80 -14.16
C ASN A 287 -9.98 16.43 -14.05
N GLN A 288 -10.17 15.74 -15.17
CA GLN A 288 -10.75 14.39 -15.19
C GLN A 288 -9.79 13.33 -14.66
N LEU A 289 -8.50 13.65 -14.49
CA LEU A 289 -7.48 12.73 -13.96
C LEU A 289 -7.23 12.91 -12.45
N LYS A 290 -7.88 13.88 -11.81
CA LYS A 290 -7.77 14.09 -10.37
C LYS A 290 -8.38 12.91 -9.60
N GLU A 291 -7.78 12.59 -8.45
CA GLU A 291 -8.15 11.43 -7.65
C GLU A 291 -9.61 11.46 -7.20
N ASP A 292 -10.10 12.62 -6.74
CA ASP A 292 -11.49 12.83 -6.33
C ASP A 292 -12.49 12.47 -7.45
N VAL A 293 -12.24 12.88 -8.69
CA VAL A 293 -13.08 12.53 -9.85
C VAL A 293 -12.90 11.07 -10.24
N ALA A 294 -11.68 10.53 -10.20
CA ALA A 294 -11.44 9.11 -10.51
C ALA A 294 -12.14 8.17 -9.50
N PHE A 295 -12.20 8.55 -8.22
CA PHE A 295 -12.91 7.81 -7.19
C PHE A 295 -14.42 7.76 -7.44
N LEU A 296 -15.04 8.87 -7.85
CA LEU A 296 -16.46 8.91 -8.22
C LEU A 296 -16.80 7.92 -9.35
N MET A 297 -15.94 7.81 -10.36
CA MET A 297 -16.19 6.96 -11.53
C MET A 297 -15.93 5.47 -11.29
N THR A 298 -15.09 5.14 -10.32
CA THR A 298 -14.72 3.75 -10.00
C THR A 298 -15.55 3.16 -8.84
N GLY A 299 -16.47 3.93 -8.26
CA GLY A 299 -17.36 3.44 -7.22
C GLY A 299 -16.67 3.18 -5.87
N LYS A 300 -15.44 3.67 -5.68
CA LYS A 300 -14.79 3.73 -4.36
C LYS A 300 -15.33 4.89 -3.52
N LEU A 301 -16.65 5.12 -3.58
CA LEU A 301 -17.33 5.95 -2.61
C LEU A 301 -17.43 5.12 -1.33
N SER A 302 -16.79 5.62 -0.27
CA SER A 302 -17.01 5.16 1.10
C SER A 302 -18.46 5.49 1.46
N ALA A 303 -19.39 4.60 1.13
CA ALA A 303 -20.76 4.60 1.65
C ALA A 303 -21.00 3.28 2.41
N PRO A 304 -21.74 3.30 3.53
CA PRO A 304 -21.65 2.30 4.57
C PRO A 304 -22.28 0.99 4.09
N ASN A 305 -21.53 -0.11 4.19
CA ASN A 305 -22.01 -1.45 3.87
C ASN A 305 -22.98 -1.94 4.97
N PRO A 306 -24.30 -2.11 4.74
CA PRO A 306 -25.25 -2.50 5.78
C PRO A 306 -25.27 -4.01 6.05
N GLN A 307 -24.35 -4.79 5.48
CA GLN A 307 -24.36 -6.25 5.62
C GLN A 307 -22.98 -6.80 5.97
N LEU A 308 -22.64 -6.68 7.25
CA LEU A 308 -21.77 -7.65 7.92
C LEU A 308 -22.58 -8.28 9.06
N ASN A 309 -23.05 -9.50 8.81
CA ASN A 309 -23.73 -10.35 9.78
C ASN A 309 -22.77 -10.70 10.93
N GLY A 310 -22.95 -10.04 12.07
CA GLY A 310 -22.38 -10.41 13.36
C GLY A 310 -22.92 -9.48 14.45
N LYS A 311 -23.96 -9.90 15.18
CA LYS A 311 -24.61 -9.22 16.33
C LYS A 311 -24.41 -7.69 16.37
N SER A 312 -25.34 -6.93 15.78
CA SER A 312 -25.23 -5.48 15.54
C SER A 312 -24.99 -4.65 16.82
N GLY A 313 -23.72 -4.34 17.11
CA GLY A 313 -23.36 -3.29 18.06
C GLY A 313 -23.52 -1.88 17.45
N LEU A 314 -23.71 -0.87 18.30
CA LEU A 314 -23.82 0.54 17.88
C LEU A 314 -22.48 1.15 17.39
N GLY A 315 -21.40 0.35 17.32
CA GLY A 315 -20.06 0.83 16.96
C GLY A 315 -19.96 1.51 15.60
N HIS A 316 -20.84 1.19 14.65
CA HIS A 316 -20.90 1.82 13.33
C HIS A 316 -21.41 3.28 13.36
N TYR A 317 -22.02 3.73 14.46
CA TYR A 317 -22.36 5.14 14.67
C TYR A 317 -21.18 5.93 15.26
N LEU A 318 -20.12 5.25 15.71
CA LEU A 318 -19.02 5.87 16.43
C LEU A 318 -17.84 6.11 15.47
N GLN A 319 -17.22 7.28 15.62
CA GLN A 319 -15.94 7.61 14.99
C GLN A 319 -14.77 7.32 15.94
N GLY A 320 -14.90 6.37 16.86
CA GLY A 320 -13.95 6.14 17.96
C GLY A 320 -14.18 7.01 19.19
N VAL A 321 -13.19 7.01 20.10
CA VAL A 321 -13.20 7.82 21.33
C VAL A 321 -12.66 9.21 21.00
N GLN A 322 -13.47 10.26 21.21
CA GLN A 322 -13.03 11.64 20.99
C GLN A 322 -12.18 12.15 22.17
N HIS A 323 -12.66 11.96 23.40
CA HIS A 323 -11.97 12.39 24.62
C HIS A 323 -12.24 11.43 25.79
N PHE A 324 -11.39 11.54 26.82
CA PHE A 324 -11.59 10.92 28.14
C PHE A 324 -11.55 12.00 29.22
N GLY A 325 -12.49 11.98 30.16
CA GLY A 325 -12.65 13.01 31.18
C GLY A 325 -12.17 12.62 32.57
N ILE A 326 -11.54 13.56 33.26
CA ILE A 326 -11.21 13.46 34.69
C ILE A 326 -11.70 14.69 35.45
N THR A 327 -12.20 14.46 36.67
CA THR A 327 -12.53 15.54 37.60
C THR A 327 -11.33 15.83 38.47
N VAL A 328 -10.91 17.10 38.53
CA VAL A 328 -9.75 17.54 39.32
C VAL A 328 -10.17 18.42 40.49
N ASP A 329 -9.30 18.47 41.49
CA ASP A 329 -9.45 19.35 42.65
C ASP A 329 -8.93 20.76 42.36
N ASP A 330 -7.74 20.83 41.77
CA ASP A 330 -7.01 22.05 41.45
C ASP A 330 -6.75 22.10 39.92
N MET A 331 -7.52 22.95 39.26
CA MET A 331 -7.42 23.20 37.83
C MET A 331 -6.05 23.79 37.44
N ALA A 332 -5.47 24.66 38.26
CA ALA A 332 -4.19 25.29 37.93
C ALA A 332 -3.05 24.26 37.92
N LYS A 333 -3.01 23.37 38.92
CA LYS A 333 -2.06 22.24 38.94
C LYS A 333 -2.25 21.29 37.77
N ALA A 334 -3.50 21.01 37.39
CA ALA A 334 -3.79 20.16 36.24
C ALA A 334 -3.26 20.78 34.93
N MET A 335 -3.47 22.09 34.75
CA MET A 335 -3.00 22.80 33.56
C MET A 335 -1.46 22.80 33.48
N GLU A 336 -0.77 23.16 34.57
CA GLU A 336 0.70 23.12 34.62
C GLU A 336 1.24 21.73 34.26
N PHE A 337 0.65 20.66 34.80
CA PHE A 337 1.11 19.31 34.52
C PHE A 337 0.82 18.85 33.09
N TYR A 338 -0.44 18.93 32.64
CA TYR A 338 -0.82 18.39 31.34
C TYR A 338 -0.33 19.23 30.15
N ILE A 339 -0.09 20.53 30.35
CA ILE A 339 0.36 21.42 29.28
C ILE A 339 1.86 21.69 29.40
N ASP A 340 2.33 22.16 30.55
CA ASP A 340 3.71 22.67 30.65
C ASP A 340 4.72 21.56 30.94
N VAL A 341 4.32 20.50 31.66
CA VAL A 341 5.17 19.32 31.88
C VAL A 341 5.04 18.31 30.73
N LEU A 342 3.82 17.91 30.39
CA LEU A 342 3.58 16.85 29.39
C LEU A 342 3.45 17.38 27.95
N GLY A 343 3.37 18.69 27.75
CA GLY A 343 3.39 19.31 26.42
C GLY A 343 2.04 19.33 25.68
N GLY A 344 0.94 18.98 26.35
CA GLY A 344 -0.41 18.97 25.76
C GLY A 344 -0.82 20.35 25.24
N LYS A 345 -1.73 20.38 24.25
CA LYS A 345 -2.22 21.63 23.64
C LYS A 345 -3.70 21.82 23.91
N VAL A 346 -4.06 22.99 24.41
CA VAL A 346 -5.46 23.37 24.61
C VAL A 346 -6.20 23.37 23.27
N ALA A 347 -7.24 22.56 23.18
CA ALA A 347 -8.17 22.52 22.06
C ALA A 347 -9.41 23.39 22.34
N LEU A 348 -9.93 23.36 23.57
CA LEU A 348 -11.11 24.11 23.98
C LEU A 348 -11.05 24.45 25.49
N LEU A 349 -11.53 25.64 25.86
CA LEU A 349 -11.66 26.11 27.23
C LEU A 349 -13.08 26.62 27.45
N GLY A 350 -13.65 26.37 28.61
CA GLY A 350 -14.84 27.07 29.04
C GLY A 350 -14.93 27.18 30.56
N ASN A 351 -15.54 28.27 31.02
CA ASN A 351 -15.62 28.63 32.44
C ASN A 351 -17.04 29.03 32.79
N GLY A 352 -17.44 28.74 34.02
CA GLY A 352 -18.67 29.26 34.60
C GLY A 352 -19.93 28.69 33.96
N PHE A 353 -19.89 27.47 33.44
CA PHE A 353 -21.06 26.84 32.84
C PHE A 353 -22.11 26.56 33.93
N ILE A 354 -23.30 27.09 33.69
CA ILE A 354 -24.48 27.05 34.57
C ILE A 354 -25.75 26.87 33.72
N GLY A 355 -26.87 26.59 34.37
CA GLY A 355 -28.19 26.54 33.76
C GLY A 355 -28.88 25.17 33.92
N PRO A 356 -30.22 25.14 33.93
CA PRO A 356 -30.99 23.90 34.11
C PRO A 356 -30.76 22.89 32.97
N VAL A 357 -30.45 23.34 31.76
CA VAL A 357 -30.13 22.45 30.63
C VAL A 357 -28.85 21.66 30.92
N LEU A 358 -27.80 22.34 31.39
CA LEU A 358 -26.54 21.70 31.73
C LEU A 358 -26.68 20.78 32.95
N GLN A 359 -27.39 21.24 33.99
CA GLN A 359 -27.70 20.46 35.18
C GLN A 359 -28.35 19.12 34.80
N ASN A 360 -29.40 19.17 33.96
CA ASN A 360 -30.12 17.98 33.53
C ASN A 360 -29.26 17.11 32.61
N ASN A 361 -28.48 17.71 31.71
CA ASN A 361 -27.64 16.97 30.77
C ASN A 361 -26.60 16.08 31.48
N LEU A 362 -26.02 16.56 32.58
CA LEU A 362 -24.95 15.85 33.28
C LEU A 362 -25.45 14.98 34.44
N PHE A 363 -26.55 15.36 35.12
CA PHE A 363 -26.89 14.78 36.43
C PHE A 363 -28.34 14.31 36.57
N GLN A 364 -29.16 14.33 35.50
CA GLN A 364 -30.58 13.99 35.62
C GLN A 364 -30.81 12.60 36.23
N LYS A 365 -29.99 11.60 35.87
CA LYS A 365 -30.10 10.25 36.44
C LYS A 365 -29.89 10.27 37.95
N GLU A 366 -28.81 10.86 38.43
CA GLU A 366 -28.48 10.95 39.85
C GLU A 366 -29.48 11.82 40.62
N GLN A 367 -30.06 12.84 39.99
CA GLN A 367 -31.14 13.64 40.58
C GLN A 367 -32.42 12.82 40.77
N ILE A 368 -32.82 12.00 39.79
CA ILE A 368 -33.95 11.08 39.92
C ILE A 368 -33.67 10.06 41.03
N GLU A 369 -32.46 9.48 41.06
CA GLU A 369 -32.08 8.54 42.12
C GLU A 369 -32.11 9.17 43.51
N ALA A 370 -31.70 10.42 43.65
CA ALA A 370 -31.77 11.16 44.90
C ALA A 370 -33.21 11.32 45.38
N ILE A 371 -34.15 11.60 44.46
CA ILE A 371 -35.59 11.67 44.74
C ILE A 371 -36.12 10.29 45.17
N GLU A 372 -35.81 9.24 44.40
CA GLU A 372 -36.27 7.88 44.68
C GLU A 372 -35.76 7.34 46.03
N LYS A 373 -34.49 7.65 46.37
CA LYS A 373 -33.85 7.26 47.62
C LYS A 373 -34.14 8.23 48.76
N ASN A 374 -34.80 9.36 48.48
CA ASN A 374 -35.05 10.46 49.40
C ASN A 374 -33.77 10.95 50.12
N VAL A 375 -32.70 11.18 49.36
CA VAL A 375 -31.41 11.69 49.84
C VAL A 375 -31.07 13.01 49.16
N ASP A 376 -30.15 13.78 49.77
CA ASP A 376 -29.60 14.99 49.13
C ASP A 376 -28.84 14.60 47.84
N PRO A 377 -29.15 15.19 46.66
CA PRO A 377 -28.40 14.95 45.43
C PRO A 377 -26.88 15.14 45.56
N ARG A 378 -26.44 16.04 46.46
CA ARG A 378 -25.02 16.25 46.73
C ARG A 378 -24.33 14.99 47.25
N SER A 379 -25.03 14.14 47.99
CA SER A 379 -24.50 12.85 48.47
C SER A 379 -24.22 11.85 47.34
N LEU A 380 -24.80 12.08 46.16
CA LEU A 380 -24.55 11.31 44.92
C LEU A 380 -23.59 12.03 43.95
N GLY A 381 -22.95 13.11 44.39
CA GLY A 381 -21.99 13.86 43.56
C GLY A 381 -22.63 14.88 42.62
N VAL A 382 -23.89 15.28 42.85
CA VAL A 382 -24.57 16.28 42.02
C VAL A 382 -24.31 17.70 42.53
N PRO A 383 -23.62 18.58 41.78
CA PRO A 383 -23.48 19.99 42.12
C PRO A 383 -24.75 20.79 41.80
N ASP A 384 -24.86 22.02 42.32
CA ASP A 384 -25.95 22.96 42.04
C ASP A 384 -25.52 24.02 41.01
N LEU A 385 -25.73 23.71 39.74
CA LEU A 385 -25.40 24.57 38.60
C LEU A 385 -26.60 25.37 38.08
N VAL A 386 -27.78 25.29 38.71
CA VAL A 386 -29.06 25.67 38.08
C VAL A 386 -29.13 27.14 37.69
N ASP A 387 -28.81 28.04 38.60
CA ASP A 387 -28.86 29.50 38.40
C ASP A 387 -27.50 30.18 38.58
N GLY A 388 -26.45 29.42 38.89
CA GLY A 388 -25.11 29.93 39.16
C GLY A 388 -24.95 30.64 40.51
N SER A 389 -25.92 30.53 41.42
CA SER A 389 -25.85 31.15 42.75
C SER A 389 -24.94 30.40 43.73
N LYS A 390 -24.63 29.12 43.47
CA LYS A 390 -23.79 28.26 44.32
C LYS A 390 -22.55 27.75 43.60
N GLU A 391 -22.72 26.98 42.54
CA GLU A 391 -21.61 26.26 41.91
C GLU A 391 -21.61 26.47 40.39
N SER A 392 -20.44 26.26 39.79
CA SER A 392 -20.25 26.40 38.35
C SER A 392 -19.27 25.36 37.84
N LEU A 393 -19.42 24.99 36.57
CA LEU A 393 -18.54 24.04 35.89
C LEU A 393 -17.51 24.77 35.01
N ASP A 394 -16.25 24.44 35.20
CA ASP A 394 -15.15 24.79 34.30
C ASP A 394 -14.64 23.51 33.60
N VAL A 395 -14.38 23.59 32.28
CA VAL A 395 -13.85 22.47 31.48
C VAL A 395 -12.68 22.89 30.61
N ARG A 396 -11.76 21.94 30.37
CA ARG A 396 -10.60 22.09 29.50
C ARG A 396 -10.46 20.85 28.63
N PHE A 397 -10.30 21.02 27.34
CA PHE A 397 -9.96 19.93 26.42
C PHE A 397 -8.51 20.10 25.99
N ILE A 398 -7.65 19.15 26.34
CA ILE A 398 -6.21 19.17 26.11
C ILE A 398 -5.85 18.03 25.15
N SER A 399 -5.40 18.36 23.95
CA SER A 399 -4.98 17.41 22.92
C SER A 399 -3.52 16.98 23.12
N PHE A 400 -3.29 15.67 23.00
CA PHE A 400 -1.97 15.07 22.86
C PHE A 400 -1.71 14.55 21.43
N GLY A 401 -2.51 15.00 20.46
CA GLY A 401 -2.41 14.65 19.05
C GLY A 401 -3.19 13.39 18.66
N ASN A 402 -3.19 12.35 19.49
CA ASN A 402 -3.95 11.11 19.26
C ASN A 402 -5.32 11.10 19.96
N THR A 403 -5.41 11.66 21.16
CA THR A 403 -6.62 11.72 21.99
C THR A 403 -6.67 13.06 22.73
N VAL A 404 -7.87 13.46 23.14
CA VAL A 404 -8.11 14.63 23.98
C VAL A 404 -8.40 14.21 25.43
N LEU A 405 -7.73 14.85 26.38
CA LEU A 405 -8.03 14.78 27.80
C LEU A 405 -8.98 15.91 28.17
N GLU A 406 -10.15 15.59 28.72
CA GLU A 406 -11.05 16.57 29.33
C GLU A 406 -10.75 16.70 30.83
N VAL A 407 -10.49 17.92 31.28
CA VAL A 407 -10.31 18.24 32.71
C VAL A 407 -11.55 19.00 33.18
N ILE A 408 -12.24 18.44 34.15
CA ILE A 408 -13.53 18.88 34.69
C ILE A 408 -13.31 19.42 36.10
N HIS A 409 -13.85 20.59 36.40
CA HIS A 409 -13.76 21.19 37.73
C HIS A 409 -15.08 21.85 38.12
N PHE A 410 -15.66 21.37 39.21
CA PHE A 410 -16.82 21.98 39.84
C PHE A 410 -16.33 22.83 41.00
N ARG A 411 -16.60 24.13 40.96
CA ARG A 411 -16.18 25.06 42.02
C ARG A 411 -17.34 25.92 42.48
N ASP A 412 -17.20 26.49 43.66
CA ASP A 412 -18.10 27.54 44.14
C ASP A 412 -18.05 28.73 43.16
N ALA A 413 -19.22 29.15 42.69
CA ALA A 413 -19.38 30.18 41.68
C ALA A 413 -18.90 31.56 42.14
N LYS A 414 -18.82 31.78 43.47
CA LYS A 414 -18.40 33.05 44.09
C LYS A 414 -16.89 33.10 44.35
N LEU A 415 -16.20 31.97 44.26
CA LEU A 415 -14.76 31.89 44.49
C LEU A 415 -13.97 32.01 43.17
N THR A 416 -12.65 32.16 43.31
CA THR A 416 -11.74 32.27 42.16
C THR A 416 -11.67 30.96 41.37
N PRO A 417 -11.24 30.98 40.10
CA PRO A 417 -10.99 29.76 39.32
C PRO A 417 -10.00 28.77 39.94
N ASN A 418 -9.17 29.21 40.90
CA ASN A 418 -8.21 28.37 41.63
C ASN A 418 -8.80 27.78 42.92
N ALA A 419 -10.09 27.94 43.17
CA ALA A 419 -10.74 27.31 44.32
C ALA A 419 -10.66 25.78 44.20
N PRO A 420 -10.55 25.06 45.33
CA PRO A 420 -10.63 23.60 45.31
C PRO A 420 -12.00 23.15 44.78
N ASN A 421 -12.08 21.89 44.36
CA ASN A 421 -13.35 21.34 43.90
C ASN A 421 -14.34 21.28 45.07
N VAL A 422 -15.61 21.49 44.78
CA VAL A 422 -16.69 21.43 45.77
C VAL A 422 -16.92 20.02 46.34
N PHE A 423 -16.37 19.00 45.68
CA PHE A 423 -16.33 17.61 46.12
C PHE A 423 -14.92 17.20 46.57
N GLN A 424 -14.87 16.30 47.56
CA GLN A 424 -13.62 15.77 48.09
C GLN A 424 -12.94 14.79 47.11
N LYS A 425 -11.61 14.72 47.20
CA LYS A 425 -10.81 13.72 46.47
C LYS A 425 -11.20 12.31 46.88
N VAL A 426 -11.32 11.43 45.89
CA VAL A 426 -11.41 9.99 46.11
C VAL A 426 -10.02 9.37 46.33
N PRO A 427 -9.91 8.22 47.01
CA PRO A 427 -8.61 7.58 47.23
C PRO A 427 -7.85 7.29 45.93
N SER A 428 -6.58 7.71 45.88
CA SER A 428 -5.68 7.60 44.73
C SER A 428 -5.05 6.20 44.60
N CYS A 429 -5.84 5.15 44.45
CA CYS A 429 -5.35 3.78 44.29
C CYS A 429 -6.09 3.05 43.17
N VAL A 430 -5.34 2.44 42.25
CA VAL A 430 -5.87 1.68 41.10
C VAL A 430 -6.75 0.49 41.48
N GLY A 431 -6.71 0.06 42.75
CA GLY A 431 -7.58 -1.00 43.27
C GLY A 431 -9.03 -0.58 43.54
N TYR A 432 -9.34 0.72 43.53
CA TYR A 432 -10.73 1.19 43.68
C TYR A 432 -11.43 1.22 42.32
N ALA A 433 -12.65 0.66 42.26
CA ALA A 433 -13.48 0.69 41.06
C ALA A 433 -13.89 2.12 40.69
N ASN A 434 -14.04 2.37 39.39
CA ASN A 434 -14.53 3.63 38.80
C ASN A 434 -13.64 4.87 39.06
N VAL A 435 -12.41 4.71 39.57
CA VAL A 435 -11.42 5.79 39.62
C VAL A 435 -10.69 5.85 38.27
N PRO A 436 -10.59 7.03 37.63
CA PRO A 436 -9.98 7.15 36.31
C PRO A 436 -8.48 6.81 36.34
N HIS A 437 -8.02 6.17 35.27
CA HIS A 437 -6.64 5.80 35.03
C HIS A 437 -6.26 6.23 33.60
N ILE A 438 -5.21 7.05 33.49
CA ILE A 438 -4.72 7.59 32.21
C ILE A 438 -3.37 6.98 31.90
N SER A 439 -3.24 6.36 30.73
CA SER A 439 -1.97 5.83 30.23
C SER A 439 -1.44 6.68 29.08
N PHE A 440 -0.19 7.15 29.20
CA PHE A 440 0.52 7.94 28.21
C PHE A 440 1.55 7.07 27.48
N HIS A 441 1.43 7.00 26.16
CA HIS A 441 2.35 6.26 25.32
C HIS A 441 3.64 7.04 25.11
N VAL A 442 4.70 6.59 25.76
CA VAL A 442 6.06 7.13 25.65
C VAL A 442 6.69 6.63 24.34
N LYS A 443 7.48 7.46 23.67
CA LYS A 443 8.13 7.10 22.39
C LYS A 443 9.11 5.95 22.56
N ASP A 444 9.21 5.08 21.56
CA ASP A 444 10.04 3.86 21.57
C ASP A 444 11.55 4.15 21.78
N ASP A 445 12.03 5.36 21.46
CA ASP A 445 13.43 5.79 21.57
C ASP A 445 13.78 6.39 22.95
N VAL A 446 12.81 6.54 23.84
CA VAL A 446 13.01 7.06 25.19
C VAL A 446 13.23 5.91 26.17
N ASN A 447 14.31 5.98 26.98
CA ASN A 447 14.50 5.03 28.08
C ASN A 447 13.48 5.30 29.18
N LEU A 448 12.60 4.33 29.42
CA LEU A 448 11.46 4.50 30.32
C LEU A 448 11.87 4.66 31.80
N ASN A 449 12.98 4.06 32.22
CA ASN A 449 13.50 4.26 33.58
C ASN A 449 14.01 5.69 33.78
N ASP A 450 14.77 6.22 32.82
CA ASP A 450 15.24 7.60 32.84
C ASP A 450 14.08 8.59 32.81
N PHE A 451 13.10 8.34 31.96
CA PHE A 451 11.94 9.21 31.84
C PHE A 451 11.15 9.28 33.16
N ALA A 452 10.94 8.15 33.85
CA ALA A 452 10.28 8.14 35.16
C ALA A 452 11.00 9.03 36.20
N ARG A 453 12.34 8.99 36.22
CA ARG A 453 13.15 9.83 37.09
C ARG A 453 13.03 11.31 36.71
N ILE A 454 13.22 11.63 35.44
CA ILE A 454 13.20 13.00 34.91
C ILE A 454 11.82 13.64 35.15
N LEU A 455 10.73 12.91 34.89
CA LEU A 455 9.37 13.38 35.09
C LEU A 455 9.12 13.75 36.56
N GLU A 456 9.49 12.86 37.49
CA GLU A 456 9.31 13.11 38.92
C GLU A 456 10.16 14.31 39.37
N GLU A 457 11.44 14.37 39.00
CA GLU A 457 12.33 15.48 39.35
C GLU A 457 11.81 16.83 38.83
N GLU A 458 11.33 16.87 37.58
CA GLU A 458 10.78 18.08 36.96
C GLU A 458 9.49 18.53 37.66
N CYS A 459 8.61 17.60 38.03
CA CYS A 459 7.40 17.92 38.77
C CYS A 459 7.71 18.45 40.17
N GLN A 460 8.65 17.83 40.88
CA GLN A 460 9.10 18.28 42.20
C GLN A 460 9.72 19.69 42.12
N ARG A 461 10.51 19.97 41.08
CA ARG A 461 11.10 21.30 40.82
C ARG A 461 10.02 22.38 40.61
N ARG A 462 8.89 22.02 40.00
CA ARG A 462 7.73 22.91 39.77
C ARG A 462 6.76 22.99 40.95
N GLY A 463 7.03 22.30 42.05
CA GLY A 463 6.16 22.27 43.24
C GLY A 463 4.97 21.32 43.13
N LEU A 464 4.92 20.46 42.11
CA LEU A 464 3.92 19.40 41.96
C LEU A 464 4.34 18.17 42.77
N THR A 465 4.44 18.34 44.09
CA THR A 465 5.06 17.37 45.01
C THR A 465 4.30 16.04 45.13
N GLU A 466 3.03 16.04 44.76
CA GLU A 466 2.13 14.89 44.73
C GLU A 466 2.46 13.91 43.59
N VAL A 467 3.22 14.38 42.59
CA VAL A 467 3.69 13.51 41.51
C VAL A 467 4.81 12.61 42.02
N VAL A 468 4.46 11.33 42.20
CA VAL A 468 5.35 10.30 42.76
C VAL A 468 5.27 9.04 41.92
N CYS A 469 6.40 8.60 41.38
CA CYS A 469 6.54 7.36 40.62
C CYS A 469 6.81 6.16 41.55
N ASN A 470 6.18 5.03 41.27
CA ASN A 470 6.40 3.77 41.99
C ASN A 470 7.75 3.12 41.62
N ARG A 471 8.13 2.07 42.34
CA ARG A 471 9.30 1.22 42.05
C ARG A 471 8.85 -0.24 42.02
N VAL A 472 9.51 -1.04 41.20
CA VAL A 472 9.16 -2.47 40.99
C VAL A 472 9.77 -3.40 42.06
N ILE A 473 10.31 -2.82 43.13
CA ILE A 473 10.86 -3.56 44.27
C ILE A 473 10.21 -3.08 45.56
N HIS A 474 10.26 -3.95 46.57
CA HIS A 474 9.81 -3.59 47.91
C HIS A 474 10.73 -2.54 48.53
N VAL A 475 10.13 -1.48 49.06
CA VAL A 475 10.77 -0.41 49.84
C VAL A 475 9.86 -0.03 51.01
N LYS A 476 10.43 0.45 52.11
CA LYS A 476 9.70 0.73 53.36
C LYS A 476 9.48 2.22 53.64
N SER A 477 10.06 3.11 52.83
CA SER A 477 9.90 4.56 52.97
C SER A 477 10.09 5.30 51.65
N HIS A 478 9.62 6.56 51.57
CA HIS A 478 9.87 7.42 50.42
C HIS A 478 11.37 7.73 50.22
N GLU A 479 12.13 7.81 51.31
CA GLU A 479 13.58 8.02 51.26
C GLU A 479 14.32 6.80 50.68
N GLU A 480 13.89 5.60 51.05
CA GLU A 480 14.41 4.36 50.44
C GLU A 480 14.04 4.28 48.96
N ARG A 481 12.79 4.60 48.60
CA ARG A 481 12.30 4.63 47.20
C ARG A 481 13.14 5.53 46.29
N LYS A 482 13.57 6.70 46.78
CA LYS A 482 14.40 7.64 46.01
C LYS A 482 15.82 7.12 45.76
N LYS A 483 16.34 6.25 46.64
CA LYS A 483 17.72 5.74 46.60
C LYS A 483 17.88 4.45 45.79
N VAL A 484 16.80 3.84 45.31
CA VAL A 484 16.88 2.60 44.53
C VAL A 484 17.59 2.83 43.20
N ALA A 485 18.25 1.79 42.69
CA ALA A 485 18.91 1.83 41.39
C ALA A 485 17.91 2.11 40.26
N LEU A 486 18.38 2.81 39.21
CA LEU A 486 17.56 3.25 38.07
C LEU A 486 16.81 2.09 37.39
N LYS A 487 17.39 0.89 37.37
CA LYS A 487 16.76 -0.30 36.78
C LYS A 487 15.43 -0.73 37.39
N TYR A 488 15.06 -0.18 38.55
CA TYR A 488 13.81 -0.48 39.24
C TYR A 488 12.71 0.58 39.06
N TYR A 489 12.89 1.52 38.14
CA TYR A 489 11.96 2.63 37.93
C TYR A 489 10.76 2.23 37.06
N ALA A 490 10.97 1.35 36.07
CA ALA A 490 9.95 0.84 35.18
C ALA A 490 9.92 -0.70 35.16
N ASN A 491 8.74 -1.24 34.89
CA ASN A 491 8.50 -2.66 34.72
C ASN A 491 8.58 -3.04 33.23
N LYS A 492 9.13 -4.23 32.94
CA LYS A 492 9.24 -4.79 31.58
C LYS A 492 8.70 -6.21 31.57
N PHE A 493 7.80 -6.50 30.65
CA PHE A 493 7.18 -7.82 30.49
C PHE A 493 7.98 -8.66 29.48
N TRP A 494 9.30 -8.76 29.68
CA TRP A 494 10.22 -9.64 28.95
C TRP A 494 11.57 -9.75 29.69
N ASN A 495 12.40 -10.71 29.28
CA ASN A 495 13.77 -10.81 29.79
C ASN A 495 14.66 -9.74 29.14
N ASP A 496 14.95 -8.70 29.92
CA ASP A 496 15.89 -7.65 29.56
C ASP A 496 17.21 -7.85 30.34
N PRO A 497 18.32 -8.22 29.67
CA PRO A 497 19.58 -8.48 30.35
C PRO A 497 20.14 -7.29 31.13
N GLU A 498 19.86 -6.07 30.71
CA GLU A 498 20.37 -4.84 31.33
C GLU A 498 19.53 -4.43 32.55
N TYR A 499 18.23 -4.75 32.53
CA TYR A 499 17.24 -4.33 33.53
C TYR A 499 16.61 -5.52 34.26
N PHE A 500 17.33 -6.64 34.32
CA PHE A 500 16.84 -7.92 34.81
C PHE A 500 16.43 -7.89 36.30
N ILE A 501 15.28 -8.50 36.60
CA ILE A 501 14.75 -8.72 37.95
C ILE A 501 14.61 -10.23 38.17
N GLU A 502 15.46 -10.77 39.04
CA GLU A 502 15.50 -12.20 39.37
C GLU A 502 14.15 -12.71 39.86
N GLY A 503 13.70 -13.84 39.29
CA GLY A 503 12.42 -14.48 39.64
C GLY A 503 11.18 -13.84 39.02
N TYR A 504 11.30 -12.69 38.34
CA TYR A 504 10.20 -12.06 37.61
C TYR A 504 10.45 -12.05 36.10
N SER A 505 11.61 -11.56 35.65
CA SER A 505 11.92 -11.32 34.24
C SER A 505 12.01 -12.58 33.36
N ASP A 506 12.18 -13.76 33.96
CA ASP A 506 12.19 -15.06 33.27
C ASP A 506 10.79 -15.64 33.03
N SER A 507 9.74 -14.96 33.50
CA SER A 507 8.37 -15.44 33.32
C SER A 507 7.95 -15.42 31.85
N ASP A 508 7.07 -16.36 31.47
CA ASP A 508 6.36 -16.26 30.20
C ASP A 508 5.23 -15.25 30.33
N PHE A 509 5.37 -14.10 29.65
CA PHE A 509 4.39 -13.02 29.67
C PHE A 509 3.34 -13.15 28.54
N GLY A 510 3.43 -14.15 27.67
CA GLY A 510 2.48 -14.38 26.57
C GLY A 510 2.21 -13.13 25.73
N ASP A 511 0.94 -12.75 25.59
CA ASP A 511 0.50 -11.59 24.80
C ASP A 511 0.99 -10.23 25.35
N PHE A 512 1.41 -10.17 26.62
CA PHE A 512 2.01 -8.97 27.21
C PHE A 512 3.49 -8.82 26.88
N HIS A 513 4.09 -9.78 26.17
CA HIS A 513 5.49 -9.70 25.78
C HIS A 513 5.78 -8.45 24.94
N GLY A 514 6.64 -7.58 25.47
CA GLY A 514 6.97 -6.28 24.89
C GLY A 514 6.18 -5.08 25.45
N TRP A 515 5.30 -5.29 26.43
CA TRP A 515 4.74 -4.20 27.22
C TRP A 515 5.74 -3.74 28.27
N SER A 516 5.92 -2.43 28.43
CA SER A 516 6.67 -1.87 29.57
C SER A 516 5.99 -0.62 30.08
N LEU A 517 6.10 -0.37 31.38
CA LEU A 517 5.38 0.73 32.02
C LEU A 517 6.05 1.16 33.32
N PHE A 518 5.78 2.39 33.77
CA PHE A 518 5.82 2.73 35.19
C PHE A 518 4.53 3.41 35.62
N TYR A 519 4.21 3.28 36.91
CA TYR A 519 3.07 3.93 37.53
C TYR A 519 3.49 5.19 38.27
N CYS A 520 2.67 6.23 38.18
CA CYS A 520 2.85 7.51 38.83
C CYS A 520 1.51 8.05 39.36
N LYS A 521 1.56 8.90 40.40
CA LYS A 521 0.41 9.72 40.80
C LYS A 521 0.47 11.04 40.06
N GLY A 522 -0.67 11.55 39.59
CA GLY A 522 -0.75 12.90 39.06
C GLY A 522 -0.89 13.96 40.16
N PRO A 523 -0.77 15.24 39.82
CA PRO A 523 -0.81 16.35 40.79
C PRO A 523 -2.14 16.48 41.56
N ASN A 524 -3.24 15.93 41.05
CA ASN A 524 -4.54 15.92 41.73
C ASN A 524 -4.88 14.56 42.39
N GLY A 525 -3.96 13.59 42.35
CA GLY A 525 -4.15 12.24 42.89
C GLY A 525 -4.66 11.21 41.88
N GLU A 526 -4.81 11.58 40.62
CA GLU A 526 -5.16 10.69 39.52
C GLU A 526 -4.11 9.59 39.31
N GLN A 527 -4.55 8.46 38.74
CA GLN A 527 -3.67 7.35 38.40
C GLN A 527 -3.08 7.56 37.02
N LEU A 528 -1.76 7.61 36.93
CA LEU A 528 -1.03 7.76 35.69
C LEU A 528 -0.18 6.51 35.43
N GLU A 529 -0.21 6.07 34.19
CA GLU A 529 0.72 5.09 33.64
C GLU A 529 1.45 5.73 32.47
N PHE A 530 2.74 5.42 32.35
CA PHE A 530 3.53 5.79 31.20
C PHE A 530 4.09 4.50 30.63
N ASN A 531 3.70 4.17 29.40
CA ASN A 531 3.96 2.87 28.82
C ASN A 531 4.65 2.94 27.46
N GLN A 532 5.21 1.82 27.04
CA GLN A 532 5.65 1.56 25.68
C GLN A 532 5.10 0.21 25.24
N VAL A 533 4.64 0.13 23.99
CA VAL A 533 4.08 -1.08 23.41
C VAL A 533 4.98 -1.56 22.29
N THR A 534 5.75 -2.62 22.55
CA THR A 534 6.77 -3.17 21.63
C THR A 534 6.50 -4.66 21.34
N ARG A 535 7.33 -5.27 20.48
CA ARG A 535 7.35 -6.72 20.21
C ARG A 535 5.94 -7.29 19.90
N THR A 536 5.51 -8.32 20.63
CA THR A 536 4.22 -9.02 20.45
C THR A 536 3.04 -8.13 20.81
N ALA A 537 3.13 -7.40 21.93
CA ALA A 537 2.09 -6.47 22.35
C ALA A 537 1.79 -5.43 21.25
N LYS A 538 2.82 -4.90 20.57
CA LYS A 538 2.65 -3.93 19.47
C LYS A 538 1.84 -4.51 18.31
N GLN A 539 2.11 -5.75 17.95
CA GLN A 539 1.39 -6.45 16.88
C GLN A 539 -0.08 -6.63 17.25
N ASN A 540 -0.37 -6.99 18.51
CA ASN A 540 -1.73 -7.14 19.01
C ASN A 540 -2.52 -5.83 18.99
N PHE A 541 -1.91 -4.72 19.40
CA PHE A 541 -2.55 -3.40 19.33
C PHE A 541 -2.81 -2.94 17.89
N ILE A 542 -1.84 -3.12 16.98
CA ILE A 542 -2.02 -2.78 15.56
C ILE A 542 -3.13 -3.62 14.92
N ARG A 543 -3.16 -4.93 15.20
CA ARG A 543 -4.21 -5.83 14.72
C ARG A 543 -5.59 -5.36 15.18
N ALA A 544 -5.76 -5.09 16.47
CA ALA A 544 -7.04 -4.64 17.02
C ALA A 544 -7.50 -3.29 16.41
N GLN A 545 -6.58 -2.35 16.18
CA GLN A 545 -6.88 -1.09 15.49
C GLN A 545 -7.33 -1.33 14.04
N GLN A 546 -6.65 -2.20 13.30
CA GLN A 546 -7.02 -2.54 11.93
C GLN A 546 -8.39 -3.24 11.87
N GLU A 547 -8.69 -4.13 12.81
CA GLU A 547 -10.00 -4.75 12.95
C GLU A 547 -11.10 -3.71 13.19
N TYR A 548 -10.87 -2.74 14.09
CA TYR A 548 -11.80 -1.63 14.33
C TYR A 548 -12.01 -0.77 13.08
N ASN A 549 -10.92 -0.37 12.41
CA ASN A 549 -10.96 0.38 11.15
C ASN A 549 -11.82 -0.32 10.10
N ASN A 550 -11.58 -1.62 9.90
CA ASN A 550 -12.32 -2.44 8.93
C ASN A 550 -13.80 -2.60 9.30
N ALA A 551 -14.11 -2.80 10.59
CA ALA A 551 -15.47 -3.03 11.05
C ALA A 551 -16.35 -1.77 11.02
N HIS A 552 -15.74 -0.58 11.15
CA HIS A 552 -16.48 0.68 11.34
C HIS A 552 -16.19 1.74 10.27
N GLY A 553 -15.43 1.40 9.22
CA GLY A 553 -15.09 2.35 8.15
C GLY A 553 -14.26 3.53 8.63
N THR A 554 -13.40 3.31 9.64
CA THR A 554 -12.46 4.32 10.17
C THR A 554 -11.04 4.06 9.67
N ASN A 555 -10.12 5.01 9.87
CA ASN A 555 -8.77 4.97 9.28
C ASN A 555 -7.66 5.40 10.26
N PHE A 556 -7.80 5.05 11.55
CA PHE A 556 -6.79 5.38 12.56
C PHE A 556 -5.42 4.80 12.23
N ILE A 557 -4.38 5.59 12.48
CA ILE A 557 -2.97 5.20 12.29
C ILE A 557 -2.35 4.93 13.66
N TRP A 558 -1.55 3.86 13.74
CA TRP A 558 -0.74 3.58 14.91
C TRP A 558 0.38 4.62 15.12
N PRO A 559 0.52 5.24 16.31
CA PRO A 559 1.41 6.39 16.55
C PRO A 559 2.90 6.17 16.28
N SER A 560 3.40 4.94 16.35
CA SER A 560 4.81 4.66 16.03
C SER A 560 5.09 4.56 14.53
N SER A 561 4.09 4.84 13.69
CA SER A 561 4.32 5.08 12.27
C SER A 561 4.82 6.51 12.17
N PRO A 562 6.03 6.78 11.62
CA PRO A 562 6.42 8.15 11.34
C PRO A 562 5.29 8.82 10.56
N PHE A 563 4.94 10.05 10.93
CA PHE A 563 3.96 10.89 10.24
C PHE A 563 4.37 10.96 8.76
N LYS A 564 3.88 10.01 7.98
CA LYS A 564 3.63 10.16 6.57
C LYS A 564 2.39 11.01 6.49
N GLU A 565 2.45 12.13 5.78
CA GLU A 565 1.28 12.67 5.10
C GLU A 565 0.49 11.48 4.54
N GLN A 566 -0.77 11.35 4.93
CA GLN A 566 -1.68 10.29 4.50
C GLN A 566 -1.93 10.41 2.99
N ALA A 567 -0.97 9.97 2.19
CA ALA A 567 -1.20 9.36 0.90
C ALA A 567 -1.62 7.91 1.19
N ALA A 568 -2.93 7.68 1.27
CA ALA A 568 -3.49 6.39 1.64
C ALA A 568 -3.36 5.38 0.48
N THR A 569 -2.33 4.52 0.56
CA THR A 569 -2.44 3.14 0.10
C THR A 569 -1.86 2.19 1.16
N SER A 570 -2.62 1.15 1.48
CA SER A 570 -2.18 -0.05 2.21
C SER A 570 -2.74 -1.27 1.48
N LYS A 571 -2.12 -2.44 1.35
CA LYS A 571 -0.75 -2.97 1.50
C LYS A 571 -0.87 -4.43 1.01
N SER A 572 0.21 -5.04 0.54
CA SER A 572 0.56 -6.43 0.92
C SER A 572 2.08 -6.65 0.86
N VAL A 573 2.55 -7.72 1.49
CA VAL A 573 3.84 -7.95 2.18
C VAL A 573 5.07 -8.08 1.26
N GLY A 574 6.11 -7.27 1.54
CA GLY A 574 7.44 -7.23 0.90
C GLY A 574 7.94 -5.78 0.88
N GLY A 575 9.02 -5.42 1.60
CA GLY A 575 9.50 -4.03 1.63
C GLY A 575 9.88 -3.54 0.23
N THR A 576 9.58 -2.27 -0.08
CA THR A 576 9.90 -1.66 -1.40
C THR A 576 11.40 -1.37 -1.54
N MET A 577 11.91 -1.14 -2.75
CA MET A 577 13.30 -0.75 -2.96
C MET A 577 13.63 0.61 -2.31
N SER A 578 12.64 1.50 -2.28
CA SER A 578 12.69 2.77 -1.55
C SER A 578 12.83 2.55 -0.06
N ASP A 579 12.19 1.53 0.52
CA ASP A 579 12.37 1.20 1.94
C ASP A 579 13.81 0.70 2.21
N LEU A 580 14.39 -0.08 1.28
CA LEU A 580 15.80 -0.48 1.35
C LEU A 580 16.72 0.75 1.32
N VAL A 581 16.48 1.70 0.42
CA VAL A 581 17.26 2.94 0.29
C VAL A 581 17.08 3.88 1.49
N ARG A 582 15.87 4.00 2.06
CA ARG A 582 15.66 4.77 3.30
C ARG A 582 16.45 4.17 4.45
N ASN A 583 16.45 2.85 4.57
CA ASN A 583 17.22 2.15 5.59
C ASN A 583 18.74 2.30 5.38
N LEU A 584 19.22 2.26 4.13
CA LEU A 584 20.61 2.57 3.79
C LEU A 584 21.01 3.96 4.34
N PHE A 585 20.23 4.99 4.06
CA PHE A 585 20.52 6.35 4.53
C PHE A 585 20.52 6.41 6.04
N ILE A 586 19.46 5.97 6.72
CA ILE A 586 19.35 5.97 8.18
C ILE A 586 20.56 5.29 8.85
N VAL A 587 21.00 4.16 8.31
CA VAL A 587 22.16 3.46 8.85
C VAL A 587 23.46 4.23 8.59
N GLY A 588 23.57 4.96 7.48
CA GLY A 588 24.73 5.78 7.14
C GLY A 588 24.82 7.13 7.89
N GLU A 589 23.69 7.69 8.34
CA GLU A 589 23.61 9.00 9.01
C GLU A 589 24.59 9.23 10.18
N PRO A 590 24.77 8.28 11.13
CA PRO A 590 25.76 8.43 12.20
C PRO A 590 27.21 8.18 11.75
N MET A 591 27.51 8.25 10.45
CA MET A 591 28.79 7.86 9.84
C MET A 591 29.16 6.39 10.11
N ASN A 592 28.17 5.52 10.28
CA ASN A 592 28.36 4.09 10.46
C ASN A 592 28.60 3.41 9.09
N VAL A 593 29.83 3.53 8.60
CA VAL A 593 30.24 2.95 7.31
C VAL A 593 30.14 1.42 7.33
N ASP A 594 30.40 0.78 8.47
CA ASP A 594 30.30 -0.67 8.62
C ASP A 594 28.87 -1.17 8.39
N GLY A 595 27.87 -0.47 8.93
CA GLY A 595 26.46 -0.74 8.68
C GLY A 595 26.03 -0.36 7.26
N PHE A 596 26.47 0.80 6.76
CA PHE A 596 26.13 1.30 5.43
C PHE A 596 26.50 0.30 4.33
N VAL A 597 27.68 -0.30 4.39
CA VAL A 597 28.11 -1.25 3.35
C VAL A 597 27.36 -2.58 3.38
N THR A 598 26.63 -2.90 4.45
CA THR A 598 25.86 -4.16 4.53
C THR A 598 24.70 -4.22 3.54
N PHE A 599 24.30 -3.08 2.97
CA PHE A 599 23.26 -3.00 1.95
C PHE A 599 23.78 -3.32 0.54
N PHE A 600 25.09 -3.32 0.32
CA PHE A 600 25.70 -3.53 -0.98
C PHE A 600 25.97 -5.02 -1.26
N ALA A 601 25.92 -5.38 -2.54
CA ALA A 601 26.43 -6.66 -3.04
C ALA A 601 27.98 -6.68 -2.99
N ASP A 602 28.57 -7.88 -2.95
CA ASP A 602 30.04 -8.03 -2.85
C ASP A 602 30.77 -7.42 -4.06
N ASP A 603 30.13 -7.40 -5.22
CA ASP A 603 30.62 -6.86 -6.49
C ASP A 603 30.00 -5.50 -6.86
N ALA A 604 29.44 -4.78 -5.87
CA ALA A 604 28.73 -3.53 -6.13
C ALA A 604 29.65 -2.40 -6.65
N LEU A 605 29.10 -1.52 -7.49
CA LEU A 605 29.76 -0.31 -7.97
C LEU A 605 29.26 0.91 -7.20
N TYR A 606 30.17 1.68 -6.61
CA TYR A 606 29.84 2.94 -5.95
C TYR A 606 30.63 4.07 -6.58
N LYS A 607 29.95 5.16 -6.95
CA LYS A 607 30.60 6.36 -7.50
C LYS A 607 30.06 7.59 -6.79
N PHE A 608 30.95 8.32 -6.16
CA PHE A 608 30.60 9.59 -5.53
C PHE A 608 31.07 10.75 -6.40
N SER A 609 30.14 11.56 -6.91
CA SER A 609 30.43 12.73 -7.74
C SER A 609 31.47 12.44 -8.83
N ASN A 610 32.52 13.25 -8.93
CA ASN A 610 33.62 13.09 -9.89
C ASN A 610 34.77 12.18 -9.40
N PHE A 611 34.63 11.51 -8.24
CA PHE A 611 35.65 10.58 -7.76
C PHE A 611 35.65 9.26 -8.58
N PRO A 612 36.77 8.51 -8.58
CA PRO A 612 36.83 7.20 -9.23
C PRO A 612 35.77 6.23 -8.69
N VAL A 613 35.31 5.31 -9.53
CA VAL A 613 34.41 4.22 -9.11
C VAL A 613 35.15 3.31 -8.12
N VAL A 614 34.48 2.94 -7.04
CA VAL A 614 34.97 1.98 -6.05
C VAL A 614 34.12 0.72 -6.08
N TYR A 615 34.74 -0.41 -5.73
CA TYR A 615 34.18 -1.73 -5.92
C TYR A 615 33.99 -2.44 -4.58
N GLY A 616 32.75 -2.89 -4.35
CA GLY A 616 32.33 -3.68 -3.21
C GLY A 616 32.42 -2.98 -1.85
N PRO A 617 31.95 -3.65 -0.78
CA PRO A 617 31.94 -3.12 0.58
C PRO A 617 33.32 -2.63 1.06
N LYS A 618 34.39 -3.34 0.71
CA LYS A 618 35.76 -2.98 1.12
C LYS A 618 36.22 -1.66 0.48
N GLY A 619 36.02 -1.50 -0.83
CA GLY A 619 36.40 -0.28 -1.54
C GLY A 619 35.61 0.94 -1.06
N ILE A 620 34.32 0.77 -0.74
CA ILE A 620 33.48 1.82 -0.17
C ILE A 620 34.00 2.27 1.21
N LYS A 621 34.38 1.31 2.08
CA LYS A 621 34.98 1.64 3.40
C LYS A 621 36.27 2.44 3.26
N GLU A 622 37.19 1.99 2.41
CA GLU A 622 38.48 2.65 2.19
C GLU A 622 38.32 4.07 1.65
N ALA A 623 37.42 4.26 0.68
CA ALA A 623 37.16 5.58 0.10
C ALA A 623 36.45 6.54 1.07
N SER A 624 35.68 6.01 2.03
CA SER A 624 34.96 6.82 3.03
C SER A 624 35.86 7.36 4.15
N ALA A 625 37.08 6.83 4.32
CA ALA A 625 37.97 7.17 5.44
C ALA A 625 38.24 8.68 5.58
N THR A 626 38.45 9.37 4.46
CA THR A 626 38.71 10.82 4.46
C THR A 626 37.47 11.60 4.92
N LEU A 627 36.27 11.21 4.47
CA LEU A 627 35.02 11.83 4.88
C LEU A 627 34.75 11.59 6.37
N VAL A 628 34.92 10.36 6.84
CA VAL A 628 34.76 9.97 8.26
C VAL A 628 35.70 10.75 9.18
N SER A 629 36.92 11.08 8.74
CA SER A 629 37.86 11.86 9.56
C SER A 629 37.43 13.32 9.79
N LYS A 630 36.52 13.86 8.95
CA LYS A 630 36.11 15.26 8.97
C LYS A 630 34.66 15.47 9.40
N VAL A 631 33.78 14.52 9.09
CA VAL A 631 32.33 14.59 9.29
C VAL A 631 31.93 13.72 10.47
N LYS A 632 31.22 14.33 11.43
CA LYS A 632 30.66 13.68 12.62
C LYS A 632 29.36 12.93 12.31
N ALA A 633 28.51 13.52 11.46
CA ALA A 633 27.22 12.95 11.07
C ALA A 633 26.76 13.54 9.73
N VAL A 634 25.91 12.81 9.04
CA VAL A 634 25.20 13.23 7.83
C VAL A 634 23.71 13.01 8.03
N HIS A 635 22.86 13.86 7.49
CA HIS A 635 21.39 13.68 7.50
C HIS A 635 20.82 13.86 6.10
N HIS A 636 19.96 12.95 5.68
CA HIS A 636 19.37 12.96 4.33
C HIS A 636 17.91 13.42 4.41
N GLU A 637 17.64 14.64 3.96
CA GLU A 637 16.29 15.16 3.78
C GLU A 637 15.81 14.82 2.36
N ILE A 638 15.15 13.67 2.22
CA ILE A 638 14.64 13.19 0.94
C ILE A 638 13.48 14.08 0.49
N GLN A 639 13.67 14.79 -0.62
CA GLN A 639 12.67 15.65 -1.24
C GLN A 639 11.72 14.85 -2.13
N ALA A 640 12.28 13.93 -2.93
CA ALA A 640 11.52 13.03 -3.78
C ALA A 640 12.30 11.75 -4.03
N MET A 641 11.58 10.65 -4.26
CA MET A 641 12.20 9.37 -4.59
C MET A 641 11.30 8.59 -5.53
N TRP A 642 11.91 7.98 -6.54
CA TRP A 642 11.22 7.27 -7.61
C TRP A 642 11.81 5.88 -7.75
N GLU A 643 10.96 4.87 -7.88
CA GLU A 643 11.36 3.53 -8.30
C GLU A 643 11.10 3.39 -9.79
N VAL A 644 12.17 3.13 -10.56
CA VAL A 644 12.12 2.93 -12.01
C VAL A 644 12.83 1.63 -12.33
N GLY A 645 12.06 0.57 -12.56
CA GLY A 645 12.59 -0.77 -12.82
C GLY A 645 13.29 -1.35 -11.59
N ASP A 646 14.59 -1.61 -11.69
CA ASP A 646 15.46 -2.07 -10.62
C ASP A 646 16.24 -0.93 -9.95
N THR A 647 15.92 0.32 -10.29
CA THR A 647 16.67 1.51 -9.87
C THR A 647 15.82 2.44 -9.03
N VAL A 648 16.38 2.95 -7.95
CA VAL A 648 15.83 4.02 -7.12
C VAL A 648 16.55 5.31 -7.46
N ILE A 649 15.81 6.36 -7.82
CA ILE A 649 16.34 7.71 -7.97
C ILE A 649 15.90 8.49 -6.73
N CYS A 650 16.81 9.14 -6.03
CA CYS A 650 16.51 9.89 -4.81
C CYS A 650 17.03 11.32 -4.93
N GLU A 651 16.13 12.30 -4.95
CA GLU A 651 16.45 13.72 -4.87
C GLU A 651 16.34 14.18 -3.41
N MET A 652 17.38 14.83 -2.90
CA MET A 652 17.49 15.14 -1.48
C MET A 652 18.33 16.39 -1.19
N GLN A 653 18.15 16.95 0.00
CA GLN A 653 19.10 17.85 0.64
C GLN A 653 19.90 17.04 1.66
N VAL A 654 21.23 17.09 1.58
CA VAL A 654 22.11 16.38 2.51
C VAL A 654 22.78 17.38 3.43
N GLU A 655 22.57 17.21 4.74
CA GLU A 655 23.21 18.01 5.77
C GLU A 655 24.46 17.30 6.30
N TYR A 656 25.63 17.93 6.21
CA TYR A 656 26.89 17.44 6.76
C TYR A 656 27.26 18.22 8.00
N ILE A 657 27.53 17.52 9.10
CA ILE A 657 27.97 18.11 10.38
C ILE A 657 29.43 17.73 10.60
N ARG A 658 30.34 18.70 10.60
CA ARG A 658 31.77 18.47 10.86
C ARG A 658 32.11 18.41 12.35
N TYR A 659 33.26 17.81 12.68
CA TYR A 659 33.76 17.79 14.06
C TYR A 659 34.06 19.19 14.63
N ASP A 660 34.35 20.18 13.77
CA ASP A 660 34.54 21.59 14.16
C ASP A 660 33.22 22.36 14.37
N GLY A 661 32.07 21.69 14.24
CA GLY A 661 30.74 22.26 14.44
C GLY A 661 30.13 22.97 13.23
N LYS A 662 30.85 23.07 12.10
CA LYS A 662 30.28 23.63 10.86
C LYS A 662 29.26 22.68 10.26
N VAL A 663 28.16 23.26 9.74
CA VAL A 663 27.06 22.54 9.10
C VAL A 663 26.91 23.01 7.64
N PHE A 664 26.77 22.07 6.72
CA PHE A 664 26.60 22.34 5.28
C PHE A 664 25.38 21.60 4.76
N LYS A 665 24.45 22.30 4.09
CA LYS A 665 23.32 21.69 3.38
C LYS A 665 23.55 21.76 1.88
N LEU A 666 23.58 20.61 1.22
CA LEU A 666 23.92 20.49 -0.19
C LEU A 666 22.86 19.68 -0.94
N PRO A 667 22.40 20.11 -2.13
CA PRO A 667 21.54 19.30 -2.97
C PRO A 667 22.28 18.06 -3.45
N CYS A 668 21.59 16.93 -3.46
CA CYS A 668 22.11 15.64 -3.91
C CYS A 668 21.04 14.90 -4.70
N CYS A 669 21.46 14.17 -5.71
CA CYS A 669 20.63 13.19 -6.38
C CYS A 669 21.39 11.86 -6.43
N ASP A 670 20.77 10.76 -6.03
CA ASP A 670 21.36 9.43 -6.10
C ASP A 670 20.61 8.58 -7.10
N THR A 671 21.33 7.77 -7.89
CA THR A 671 20.75 6.68 -8.68
C THR A 671 21.28 5.35 -8.17
N ILE A 672 20.39 4.49 -7.68
CA ILE A 672 20.72 3.29 -6.89
C ILE A 672 20.06 2.07 -7.54
N ARG A 673 20.83 1.24 -8.23
CA ARG A 673 20.36 -0.03 -8.80
C ARG A 673 20.42 -1.14 -7.76
N ILE A 674 19.33 -1.88 -7.62
CA ILE A 674 19.15 -2.95 -6.64
C ILE A 674 18.89 -4.27 -7.37
N LYS A 675 19.65 -5.29 -7.00
CA LYS A 675 19.52 -6.65 -7.53
C LYS A 675 19.51 -7.64 -6.38
N ASN A 676 18.58 -8.59 -6.39
CA ASN A 676 18.45 -9.61 -5.35
C ASN A 676 18.40 -9.04 -3.90
N GLY A 677 17.77 -7.88 -3.73
CA GLY A 677 17.63 -7.22 -2.42
C GLY A 677 18.91 -6.55 -1.88
N LYS A 678 19.93 -6.37 -2.73
CA LYS A 678 21.19 -5.66 -2.42
C LYS A 678 21.46 -4.57 -3.45
N ILE A 679 22.16 -3.53 -3.05
CA ILE A 679 22.60 -2.46 -3.95
C ILE A 679 23.72 -3.00 -4.83
N GLN A 680 23.46 -3.05 -6.13
CA GLN A 680 24.41 -3.46 -7.14
C GLN A 680 25.21 -2.25 -7.67
N GLU A 681 24.55 -1.09 -7.81
CA GLU A 681 25.19 0.14 -8.29
C GLU A 681 24.62 1.34 -7.53
N MET A 682 25.45 2.29 -7.10
CA MET A 682 25.01 3.56 -6.52
C MET A 682 25.89 4.70 -7.03
N TRP A 683 25.28 5.64 -7.73
CA TRP A 683 25.95 6.87 -8.18
C TRP A 683 25.34 8.07 -7.47
N VAL A 684 26.19 8.81 -6.76
CA VAL A 684 25.84 9.99 -5.98
C VAL A 684 26.23 11.23 -6.77
N TYR A 685 25.27 12.11 -7.04
CA TYR A 685 25.47 13.35 -7.77
C TYR A 685 25.34 14.54 -6.82
N MET A 686 26.48 15.09 -6.41
CA MET A 686 26.55 16.30 -5.59
C MET A 686 27.89 17.02 -5.73
N ASP A 687 27.94 18.29 -5.32
CA ASP A 687 29.19 19.04 -5.11
C ASP A 687 29.56 19.06 -3.62
N ILE A 688 30.47 18.17 -3.21
CA ILE A 688 30.89 18.01 -1.81
C ILE A 688 32.01 18.98 -1.38
N ASN A 689 32.59 19.73 -2.32
CA ASN A 689 33.78 20.56 -2.04
C ASN A 689 33.61 21.52 -0.85
N PRO A 690 32.44 22.15 -0.61
CA PRO A 690 32.23 23.01 0.56
C PRO A 690 32.53 22.31 1.90
N VAL A 691 32.23 21.01 2.01
CA VAL A 691 32.45 20.22 3.24
C VAL A 691 33.94 20.00 3.51
N PHE A 692 34.78 19.93 2.48
CA PHE A 692 36.21 19.68 2.63
C PHE A 692 37.07 20.95 2.84
N SER A 693 36.48 22.12 2.60
CA SER A 693 37.12 23.44 2.67
C SER A 693 37.54 23.91 4.06
#